data_AF-A0A962GXP2-F1
#
_entry.id   AF-A0A962GXP2-F1
#
_cell.length_a   1.000
_cell.length_b   1.000
_cell.length_c   1.000
_cell.angle_alpha   90.00
_cell.angle_beta   90.00
_cell.angle_gamma   90.00
#
_symmetry.space_group_name_H-M   'P 1'
#
loop_
_entity.id
_entity.type
_entity.pdbx_description
1 polymer ?
#
loop_
_entity_poly.entity_id
_entity_poly.type
_entity_poly.pdbx_seq_one_letter_code
_entity_poly.pdbx_strand_id
1 'polypeptide(L)'
;MNARTHLAIAAVTAMMSLWSGADAATATAHWTVLGWNDLGMHCMDSDYSVFSILPPFNNVRAQVIDPSGHLVTVGNGVFLSYEAVADPDGSVNSTSIGKSGFWNYTLPLFGQTLAPDHGLAGCNMPGAGNVPQPMSLDLDRQWFGAEGVPITPYDDSGQKNPYPLMRLVVRDVLGTALAATSVVLPVSDEMDCSDCHASNSVAAARPAAGWVNDPDPARDFRLNILRLHDDRQVASPSYLSALAQLGLDPAGLYPSVQGSGLPVLCAACHTSNALPGTGLSGISALTSAMHRLHANTRDPESGLTLDSSANRSACYSCHPGSTTRCLRGAMGAAIAADGSMAMQCQSCHGNMSRVGDVNRVGWLQQPSCQNCHTGTAVQNAGLIRYTNAYTPAGELRPAVNPVFATNPDQPAPGFDLYRFSRGHGGLYCEACHGSTHAEFPSSHRNDNLQSLQVQGHAGVVSECTVCHASPANGLDGPHGLHPLGPRWVSAHGDFAEGNTDACKACHGGDYRGGVLSASQSNWTANTRYGNKYFWRGFRIGCYACHNGPNSDDPSSNHAPVVTDASLNTSAGISASMTLVATDADGNSLTLRIVSQPARGAVALTDRLATYIPEPGFSGDEEFTFAAWDGKTDSNLGRVQIHVQAALPLFQNGFED
;
A
#
# COMPACT_ATOMS: atom_id res chain seq x y z
N MET A 1 15.38 -85.67 29.40
CA MET A 1 15.44 -85.58 30.88
C MET A 1 16.03 -84.22 31.23
N ASN A 2 15.44 -83.54 32.22
CA ASN A 2 15.94 -82.38 33.00
C ASN A 2 16.51 -81.17 32.19
N ALA A 3 15.83 -80.02 32.13
CA ALA A 3 15.67 -78.99 33.20
C ALA A 3 17.00 -78.27 33.51
N ARG A 4 17.10 -76.96 33.74
CA ARG A 4 16.23 -75.77 33.81
C ARG A 4 17.20 -74.61 34.18
N THR A 5 17.00 -73.39 33.64
CA THR A 5 17.18 -72.05 34.29
C THR A 5 18.53 -71.64 34.92
N HIS A 6 19.04 -70.39 34.91
CA HIS A 6 18.67 -69.03 34.42
C HIS A 6 20.01 -68.36 33.93
N LEU A 7 20.17 -67.08 33.53
CA LEU A 7 19.33 -65.87 33.49
C LEU A 7 19.63 -65.07 32.19
N ALA A 8 19.63 -63.73 32.19
CA ALA A 8 19.88 -62.87 31.02
C ALA A 8 20.95 -61.78 31.28
N ILE A 9 21.68 -61.41 30.22
CA ILE A 9 22.37 -60.12 30.07
C ILE A 9 22.12 -59.64 28.63
N ALA A 10 21.79 -58.35 28.46
CA ALA A 10 21.43 -57.76 27.17
C ALA A 10 22.67 -57.39 26.33
N ALA A 11 22.55 -57.50 25.00
CA ALA A 11 23.56 -57.05 24.04
C ALA A 11 23.14 -55.71 23.43
N VAL A 12 24.03 -54.71 23.47
CA VAL A 12 23.85 -53.40 22.83
C VAL A 12 24.42 -53.47 21.42
N THR A 13 23.56 -53.42 20.39
CA THR A 13 23.97 -53.19 19.00
C THR A 13 23.96 -51.70 18.68
N ALA A 14 25.14 -51.12 18.46
CA ALA A 14 25.28 -49.76 17.96
C ALA A 14 24.91 -49.70 16.47
N MET A 15 23.84 -48.98 16.13
CA MET A 15 23.59 -48.54 14.77
C MET A 15 24.29 -47.20 14.52
N MET A 16 25.35 -47.21 13.72
CA MET A 16 25.87 -46.00 13.09
C MET A 16 24.89 -45.59 11.98
N SER A 17 23.95 -44.69 12.30
CA SER A 17 23.10 -44.05 11.31
C SER A 17 23.90 -42.98 10.56
N LEU A 18 24.13 -43.21 9.26
CA LEU A 18 24.63 -42.20 8.33
C LEU A 18 23.59 -41.08 8.25
N TRP A 19 23.83 -39.98 8.97
CA TRP A 19 23.11 -38.73 8.75
C TRP A 19 23.62 -38.12 7.45
N SER A 20 22.91 -38.39 6.35
CA SER A 20 22.89 -37.48 5.22
C SER A 20 22.40 -36.13 5.74
N GLY A 21 23.27 -35.11 5.74
CA GLY A 21 22.86 -33.75 6.05
C GLY A 21 21.69 -33.37 5.16
N ALA A 22 20.70 -32.68 5.72
CA ALA A 22 19.61 -32.14 4.91
C ALA A 22 20.21 -31.22 3.84
N ASP A 23 20.01 -31.57 2.56
CA ASP A 23 20.49 -30.76 1.45
C ASP A 23 20.01 -29.32 1.63
N ALA A 24 20.95 -28.38 1.56
CA ALA A 24 20.60 -26.98 1.44
C ALA A 24 19.82 -26.85 0.13
N ALA A 25 18.51 -26.58 0.23
CA ALA A 25 17.65 -26.44 -0.93
C ALA A 25 18.11 -25.26 -1.79
N THR A 26 18.94 -25.54 -2.80
CA THR A 26 19.25 -24.61 -3.87
C THR A 26 17.94 -24.33 -4.59
N ALA A 27 17.47 -23.09 -4.53
CA ALA A 27 16.27 -22.70 -5.26
C ALA A 27 16.49 -22.97 -6.75
N THR A 28 15.54 -23.67 -7.39
CA THR A 28 15.67 -24.00 -8.81
C THR A 28 15.61 -22.72 -9.63
N ALA A 29 16.55 -22.55 -10.57
CA ALA A 29 16.54 -21.45 -11.52
C ALA A 29 15.18 -21.36 -12.24
N HIS A 30 14.47 -20.24 -12.10
CA HIS A 30 13.13 -20.05 -12.64
C HIS A 30 12.90 -18.60 -13.10
N TRP A 31 11.94 -18.40 -13.99
CA TRP A 31 11.49 -17.07 -14.38
C TRP A 31 10.58 -16.49 -13.30
N THR A 32 10.78 -15.22 -12.96
CA THR A 32 9.96 -14.49 -12.00
C THR A 32 9.40 -13.23 -12.64
N VAL A 33 8.15 -12.88 -12.32
CA VAL A 33 7.52 -11.63 -12.73
C VAL A 33 6.91 -10.95 -11.50
N LEU A 34 7.26 -9.68 -11.31
CA LEU A 34 6.73 -8.83 -10.25
C LEU A 34 5.96 -7.69 -10.90
N GLY A 35 4.65 -7.65 -10.66
CA GLY A 35 3.73 -6.63 -11.17
C GLY A 35 3.23 -5.69 -10.08
N TRP A 36 2.88 -4.46 -10.46
CA TRP A 36 2.27 -3.46 -9.59
C TRP A 36 1.42 -2.46 -10.40
N ASN A 37 0.53 -1.74 -9.71
CA ASN A 37 -0.01 -0.47 -10.19
C ASN A 37 0.77 0.69 -9.52
N ASP A 38 0.78 1.88 -10.11
CA ASP A 38 1.72 2.97 -9.79
C ASP A 38 1.30 3.92 -8.65
N LEU A 39 0.11 3.72 -8.05
CA LEU A 39 -0.44 4.63 -7.02
C LEU A 39 -0.98 3.90 -5.78
N GLY A 40 -1.53 2.70 -5.96
CA GLY A 40 -2.31 1.97 -4.95
C GLY A 40 -3.82 2.22 -5.05
N MET A 41 -4.26 3.28 -5.74
CA MET A 41 -5.66 3.54 -6.12
C MET A 41 -5.69 4.58 -7.25
N HIS A 42 -6.41 4.29 -8.34
CA HIS A 42 -6.83 5.29 -9.33
C HIS A 42 -8.27 5.74 -9.07
N CYS A 43 -8.63 6.92 -9.58
CA CYS A 43 -9.97 7.48 -9.44
C CYS A 43 -10.61 7.64 -10.81
N MET A 44 -11.93 7.50 -10.91
CA MET A 44 -12.72 7.84 -12.09
C MET A 44 -13.97 8.62 -11.69
N ASP A 45 -14.51 9.44 -12.59
CA ASP A 45 -15.82 10.05 -12.36
C ASP A 45 -16.94 9.00 -12.45
N SER A 46 -17.95 9.13 -11.59
CA SER A 46 -19.18 8.32 -11.61
C SER A 46 -20.15 8.70 -12.75
N ASP A 47 -20.11 9.95 -13.23
CA ASP A 47 -20.81 10.42 -14.43
C ASP A 47 -19.91 11.37 -15.24
N TYR A 48 -20.12 11.37 -16.57
CA TYR A 48 -19.39 12.16 -17.57
C TYR A 48 -20.30 13.12 -18.35
N SER A 49 -21.61 13.15 -18.05
CA SER A 49 -22.62 13.92 -18.80
C SER A 49 -22.64 15.43 -18.50
N VAL A 50 -21.93 15.87 -17.47
CA VAL A 50 -21.86 17.28 -17.03
C VAL A 50 -20.42 17.81 -17.05
N PHE A 51 -19.52 17.18 -16.29
CA PHE A 51 -18.09 17.45 -16.36
C PHE A 51 -17.30 16.19 -16.07
N SER A 52 -15.99 16.22 -16.37
CA SER A 52 -15.04 15.19 -15.95
C SER A 52 -13.79 15.80 -15.32
N ILE A 53 -13.33 15.17 -14.24
CA ILE A 53 -12.06 15.40 -13.56
C ILE A 53 -11.07 14.28 -13.93
N LEU A 54 -11.51 13.01 -13.93
CA LEU A 54 -10.67 11.84 -14.24
C LEU A 54 -11.45 10.74 -15.00
N PRO A 55 -10.87 10.19 -16.09
CA PRO A 55 -11.45 9.08 -16.84
C PRO A 55 -11.30 7.73 -16.08
N PRO A 56 -11.99 6.64 -16.53
CA PRO A 56 -11.64 5.28 -16.12
C PRO A 56 -10.20 5.00 -16.56
N PHE A 57 -9.33 4.69 -15.60
CA PHE A 57 -7.89 4.64 -15.82
C PHE A 57 -7.20 3.77 -14.79
N ASN A 58 -6.20 3.00 -15.21
CA ASN A 58 -5.22 2.37 -14.34
C ASN A 58 -3.93 2.10 -15.12
N ASN A 59 -2.82 2.03 -14.40
CA ASN A 59 -1.53 1.64 -14.96
C ASN A 59 -1.12 0.31 -14.34
N VAL A 60 -0.71 -0.63 -15.19
CA VAL A 60 -0.05 -1.86 -14.72
C VAL A 60 1.37 -1.90 -15.26
N ARG A 61 2.33 -2.05 -14.36
CA ARG A 61 3.76 -2.15 -14.63
C ARG A 61 4.26 -3.49 -14.14
N ALA A 62 5.31 -4.01 -14.76
CA ALA A 62 5.96 -5.23 -14.31
C ALA A 62 7.42 -5.31 -14.72
N GLN A 63 8.20 -6.04 -13.92
CA GLN A 63 9.57 -6.42 -14.24
C GLN A 63 9.69 -7.94 -14.23
N VAL A 64 10.49 -8.45 -15.17
CA VAL A 64 10.74 -9.88 -15.37
C VAL A 64 12.19 -10.18 -15.03
N ILE A 65 12.41 -11.18 -14.19
CA ILE A 65 13.72 -11.67 -13.79
C ILE A 65 13.91 -13.04 -14.44
N ASP A 66 15.07 -13.25 -15.06
CA ASP A 66 15.42 -14.50 -15.72
C ASP A 66 15.92 -15.58 -14.72
N PRO A 67 16.05 -16.86 -15.14
CA PRO A 67 16.51 -17.94 -14.26
C PRO A 67 17.92 -17.78 -13.69
N SER A 68 18.72 -16.84 -14.20
CA SER A 68 20.04 -16.50 -13.66
C SER A 68 20.00 -15.36 -12.61
N GLY A 69 18.82 -14.78 -12.39
CA GLY A 69 18.59 -13.70 -11.44
C GLY A 69 18.88 -12.30 -11.99
N HIS A 70 18.86 -12.13 -13.32
CA HIS A 70 19.05 -10.83 -13.97
C HIS A 70 17.72 -10.26 -14.48
N LEU A 71 17.59 -8.94 -14.40
CA LEU A 71 16.45 -8.21 -14.94
C LEU A 71 16.45 -8.24 -16.48
N VAL A 72 15.30 -8.58 -17.07
CA VAL A 72 15.05 -8.45 -18.51
C VAL A 72 14.92 -6.97 -18.87
N THR A 73 16.01 -6.38 -19.36
CA THR A 73 16.13 -4.94 -19.66
C THR A 73 16.08 -4.62 -21.16
N VAL A 74 16.21 -5.65 -22.02
CA VAL A 74 16.01 -5.57 -23.47
C VAL A 74 15.08 -6.72 -23.90
N GLY A 75 14.58 -6.69 -25.13
CA GLY A 75 13.66 -7.70 -25.66
C GLY A 75 14.30 -9.09 -25.85
N ASN A 76 14.59 -9.79 -24.75
CA ASN A 76 15.25 -11.10 -24.66
C ASN A 76 14.36 -12.27 -25.14
N GLY A 77 13.53 -12.06 -26.17
CA GLY A 77 12.61 -13.08 -26.68
C GLY A 77 11.44 -13.42 -25.74
N VAL A 78 11.12 -12.53 -24.79
CA VAL A 78 9.95 -12.68 -23.91
C VAL A 78 8.93 -11.57 -24.18
N PHE A 79 7.66 -11.94 -24.05
CA PHE A 79 6.49 -11.07 -24.18
C PHE A 79 5.69 -11.12 -22.89
N LEU A 80 5.08 -10.00 -22.49
CA LEU A 80 4.18 -9.94 -21.35
C LEU A 80 2.78 -9.54 -21.81
N SER A 81 1.76 -10.19 -21.25
CA SER A 81 0.36 -9.85 -21.46
C SER A 81 -0.41 -9.80 -20.13
N TYR A 82 -1.48 -9.01 -20.07
CA TYR A 82 -2.45 -9.02 -18.98
C TYR A 82 -3.81 -9.55 -19.45
N GLU A 83 -4.50 -10.25 -18.55
CA GLU A 83 -5.87 -10.77 -18.75
C GLU A 83 -6.60 -10.70 -17.40
N ALA A 84 -7.93 -10.60 -17.39
CA ALA A 84 -8.68 -10.56 -16.14
C ALA A 84 -8.69 -11.93 -15.47
N VAL A 85 -8.69 -11.95 -14.14
CA VAL A 85 -8.79 -13.16 -13.34
C VAL A 85 -9.73 -12.94 -12.17
N ALA A 86 -10.48 -13.98 -11.79
CA ALA A 86 -11.32 -13.94 -10.61
C ALA A 86 -10.45 -13.80 -9.35
N ASP A 87 -10.90 -12.96 -8.42
CA ASP A 87 -10.32 -12.86 -7.10
C ASP A 87 -10.78 -14.01 -6.17
N PRO A 88 -10.27 -14.10 -4.93
CA PRO A 88 -10.64 -15.20 -4.03
C PRO A 88 -12.13 -15.29 -3.64
N ASP A 89 -12.95 -14.24 -3.84
CA ASP A 89 -14.42 -14.30 -3.68
C ASP A 89 -15.14 -14.64 -5.00
N GLY A 90 -14.39 -14.79 -6.11
CA GLY A 90 -14.92 -15.10 -7.43
C GLY A 90 -15.25 -13.88 -8.29
N SER A 91 -14.95 -12.66 -7.82
CA SER A 91 -15.24 -11.42 -8.57
C SER A 91 -14.22 -11.21 -9.70
N VAL A 92 -14.69 -10.99 -10.93
CA VAL A 92 -13.87 -10.83 -12.13
C VAL A 92 -14.32 -9.61 -12.94
N ASN A 93 -13.36 -8.86 -13.50
CA ASN A 93 -13.62 -7.62 -14.24
C ASN A 93 -12.87 -7.66 -15.59
N SER A 94 -13.48 -8.31 -16.59
CA SER A 94 -12.90 -8.50 -17.93
C SER A 94 -13.25 -7.37 -18.90
N THR A 95 -14.36 -6.67 -18.69
CA THR A 95 -14.87 -5.61 -19.56
C THR A 95 -15.39 -4.43 -18.73
N SER A 96 -15.36 -3.23 -19.29
CA SER A 96 -15.98 -2.02 -18.73
C SER A 96 -17.28 -1.64 -19.45
N ILE A 97 -17.69 -2.42 -20.47
CA ILE A 97 -18.94 -2.23 -21.23
C ILE A 97 -20.14 -2.25 -20.30
N GLY A 98 -21.00 -1.22 -20.39
CA GLY A 98 -22.20 -1.10 -19.57
C GLY A 98 -21.97 -0.65 -18.13
N LYS A 99 -20.72 -0.45 -17.70
CA LYS A 99 -20.35 -0.07 -16.33
C LYS A 99 -20.08 1.43 -16.14
N SER A 100 -20.09 2.21 -17.23
CA SER A 100 -19.91 3.67 -17.22
C SER A 100 -20.43 4.32 -18.49
N GLY A 101 -20.86 5.57 -18.41
CA GLY A 101 -21.19 6.42 -19.55
C GLY A 101 -19.98 6.98 -20.31
N PHE A 102 -18.76 6.77 -19.82
CA PHE A 102 -17.51 7.38 -20.32
C PHE A 102 -17.38 7.43 -21.85
N TRP A 103 -17.54 6.29 -22.54
CA TRP A 103 -17.33 6.21 -24.00
C TRP A 103 -18.24 7.12 -24.81
N ASN A 104 -19.46 7.40 -24.34
CA ASN A 104 -20.41 8.32 -24.99
C ASN A 104 -19.89 9.77 -25.04
N TYR A 105 -18.99 10.14 -24.12
CA TYR A 105 -18.47 11.50 -23.95
C TYR A 105 -16.98 11.63 -24.25
N THR A 106 -16.33 10.57 -24.77
CA THR A 106 -14.89 10.60 -25.11
C THR A 106 -14.53 11.69 -26.12
N LEU A 107 -15.35 11.89 -27.16
CA LEU A 107 -15.11 12.92 -28.17
C LEU A 107 -15.22 14.36 -27.61
N PRO A 108 -16.32 14.78 -26.94
CA PRO A 108 -16.40 16.15 -26.41
C PRO A 108 -15.44 16.42 -25.24
N LEU A 109 -15.11 15.43 -24.40
CA LEU A 109 -14.21 15.63 -23.26
C LEU A 109 -12.73 15.54 -23.63
N PHE A 110 -12.34 14.57 -24.47
CA PHE A 110 -10.93 14.23 -24.73
C PHE A 110 -10.51 14.36 -26.20
N GLY A 111 -11.39 14.86 -27.08
CA GLY A 111 -11.09 15.12 -28.49
C GLY A 111 -10.95 13.86 -29.36
N GLN A 112 -11.26 12.67 -28.84
CA GLN A 112 -11.13 11.39 -29.55
C GLN A 112 -12.34 10.48 -29.34
N THR A 113 -12.83 9.85 -30.40
CA THR A 113 -13.86 8.81 -30.30
C THR A 113 -13.19 7.47 -29.99
N LEU A 114 -13.51 6.87 -28.84
CA LEU A 114 -13.06 5.53 -28.48
C LEU A 114 -14.20 4.53 -28.58
N ALA A 115 -13.90 3.32 -29.06
CA ALA A 115 -14.80 2.18 -28.92
C ALA A 115 -14.83 1.72 -27.45
N PRO A 116 -15.95 1.15 -26.95
CA PRO A 116 -16.02 0.57 -25.61
C PRO A 116 -14.87 -0.39 -25.33
N ASP A 117 -14.40 -0.45 -24.08
CA ASP A 117 -13.18 -1.15 -23.63
C ASP A 117 -11.83 -0.58 -24.09
N HIS A 118 -11.78 0.40 -25.01
CA HIS A 118 -10.54 1.09 -25.36
C HIS A 118 -10.24 2.28 -24.44
N GLY A 119 -8.99 2.40 -23.98
CA GLY A 119 -8.52 3.47 -23.09
C GLY A 119 -7.83 4.63 -23.80
N LEU A 120 -7.77 5.79 -23.14
CA LEU A 120 -7.24 7.04 -23.72
C LEU A 120 -5.76 6.97 -24.12
N ALA A 121 -4.97 6.12 -23.46
CA ALA A 121 -3.55 5.88 -23.73
C ALA A 121 -3.30 4.64 -24.61
N GLY A 122 -4.35 4.08 -25.24
CA GLY A 122 -4.26 3.00 -26.23
C GLY A 122 -4.23 1.58 -25.68
N CYS A 123 -4.15 1.39 -24.35
CA CYS A 123 -4.35 0.08 -23.72
C CYS A 123 -5.85 -0.17 -23.49
N ASN A 124 -6.27 -1.43 -23.56
CA ASN A 124 -7.69 -1.81 -23.56
C ASN A 124 -8.02 -2.73 -22.38
N MET A 125 -9.31 -2.92 -22.08
CA MET A 125 -9.74 -4.07 -21.29
C MET A 125 -9.62 -5.36 -22.12
N PRO A 126 -9.44 -6.54 -21.49
CA PRO A 126 -9.48 -7.84 -22.18
C PRO A 126 -10.79 -8.13 -22.92
N GLY A 127 -11.88 -7.44 -22.55
CA GLY A 127 -13.23 -7.61 -23.08
C GLY A 127 -13.92 -8.88 -22.57
N ALA A 128 -15.19 -9.06 -22.93
CA ALA A 128 -15.99 -10.21 -22.48
C ALA A 128 -15.46 -11.58 -22.95
N GLY A 129 -14.58 -11.63 -23.95
CA GLY A 129 -13.84 -12.83 -24.36
C GLY A 129 -12.57 -13.09 -23.55
N ASN A 130 -12.23 -12.20 -22.61
CA ASN A 130 -11.01 -12.14 -21.83
C ASN A 130 -9.72 -12.35 -22.66
N VAL A 131 -9.62 -11.63 -23.78
CA VAL A 131 -8.50 -11.78 -24.71
C VAL A 131 -7.24 -11.13 -24.11
N PRO A 132 -6.13 -11.86 -23.91
CA PRO A 132 -4.92 -11.29 -23.31
C PRO A 132 -4.41 -10.08 -24.10
N GLN A 133 -4.26 -8.96 -23.40
CA GLN A 133 -3.78 -7.70 -23.96
C GLN A 133 -2.26 -7.59 -23.79
N PRO A 134 -1.50 -7.12 -24.80
CA PRO A 134 -0.04 -7.03 -24.71
C PRO A 134 0.41 -5.88 -23.81
N MET A 135 1.56 -6.06 -23.14
CA MET A 135 2.29 -5.00 -22.44
C MET A 135 3.56 -4.65 -23.22
N SER A 136 3.86 -3.35 -23.32
CA SER A 136 5.04 -2.87 -24.06
C SER A 136 6.25 -2.70 -23.15
N LEU A 137 7.43 -3.11 -23.60
CA LEU A 137 8.70 -2.84 -22.91
C LEU A 137 9.13 -1.39 -23.13
N ASP A 138 9.09 -0.59 -22.07
CA ASP A 138 9.68 0.74 -21.99
C ASP A 138 11.20 0.56 -21.74
N LEU A 139 12.04 0.90 -22.72
CA LEU A 139 13.49 0.66 -22.63
C LEU A 139 14.20 1.68 -21.72
N ASP A 140 13.68 2.90 -21.61
CA ASP A 140 14.26 3.95 -20.76
C ASP A 140 13.99 3.64 -19.28
N ARG A 141 12.78 3.16 -18.99
CA ARG A 141 12.38 2.74 -17.64
C ARG A 141 12.69 1.27 -17.33
N GLN A 142 12.95 0.41 -18.31
CA GLN A 142 13.25 -1.00 -18.12
C GLN A 142 12.12 -1.77 -17.39
N TRP A 143 10.88 -1.51 -17.81
CA TRP A 143 9.68 -2.24 -17.35
C TRP A 143 8.77 -2.61 -18.53
N PHE A 144 7.92 -3.61 -18.34
CA PHE A 144 6.75 -3.81 -19.19
C PHE A 144 5.60 -2.98 -18.63
N GLY A 145 4.84 -2.31 -19.50
CA GLY A 145 3.72 -1.47 -19.10
C GLY A 145 2.49 -1.61 -19.99
N ALA A 146 1.33 -1.49 -19.37
CA ALA A 146 0.09 -1.07 -20.01
C ALA A 146 -0.45 0.14 -19.23
N GLU A 147 -0.67 1.24 -19.96
CA GLU A 147 -0.96 2.56 -19.42
C GLU A 147 -2.38 2.98 -19.83
N GLY A 148 -3.15 3.49 -18.87
CA GLY A 148 -4.54 3.90 -19.09
C GLY A 148 -5.50 2.78 -19.47
N VAL A 149 -5.38 1.61 -18.85
CA VAL A 149 -6.39 0.54 -18.93
C VAL A 149 -7.72 1.08 -18.36
N PRO A 150 -8.82 1.10 -19.13
CA PRO A 150 -10.04 1.83 -18.75
C PRO A 150 -10.97 1.01 -17.84
N ILE A 151 -10.42 0.51 -16.75
CA ILE A 151 -11.11 -0.33 -15.76
C ILE A 151 -12.02 0.50 -14.85
N THR A 152 -13.14 -0.10 -14.40
CA THR A 152 -14.13 0.52 -13.50
C THR A 152 -14.24 -0.27 -12.19
N PRO A 153 -14.78 0.31 -11.09
CA PRO A 153 -14.89 -0.38 -9.80
C PRO A 153 -16.05 -1.40 -9.75
N TYR A 154 -16.53 -1.87 -10.90
CA TYR A 154 -17.65 -2.80 -11.01
C TYR A 154 -17.21 -4.07 -11.74
N ASP A 155 -17.52 -5.22 -11.19
CA ASP A 155 -17.21 -6.52 -11.78
C ASP A 155 -18.18 -6.89 -12.91
N ASP A 156 -17.95 -8.00 -13.58
CA ASP A 156 -18.74 -8.43 -14.75
C ASP A 156 -20.19 -8.82 -14.39
N SER A 157 -20.53 -8.94 -13.10
CA SER A 157 -21.90 -9.09 -12.61
C SER A 157 -22.55 -7.74 -12.22
N GLY A 158 -21.82 -6.64 -12.35
CA GLY A 158 -22.25 -5.30 -11.92
C GLY A 158 -22.09 -5.03 -10.42
N GLN A 159 -21.44 -5.93 -9.67
CA GLN A 159 -21.19 -5.73 -8.25
C GLN A 159 -19.96 -4.85 -8.04
N LYS A 160 -19.98 -3.96 -7.03
CA LYS A 160 -18.88 -3.04 -6.77
C LYS A 160 -17.69 -3.79 -6.15
N ASN A 161 -16.61 -3.91 -6.92
CA ASN A 161 -15.31 -4.41 -6.46
C ASN A 161 -14.22 -3.40 -6.90
N PRO A 162 -13.71 -2.56 -5.98
CA PRO A 162 -12.66 -1.57 -6.28
C PRO A 162 -11.25 -2.17 -6.34
N TYR A 163 -11.09 -3.48 -6.14
CA TYR A 163 -9.80 -4.19 -6.16
C TYR A 163 -9.77 -5.35 -7.18
N PRO A 164 -10.15 -5.12 -8.45
CA PRO A 164 -10.14 -6.16 -9.47
C PRO A 164 -8.72 -6.66 -9.75
N LEU A 165 -8.60 -7.95 -10.09
CA LEU A 165 -7.33 -8.59 -10.42
C LEU A 165 -7.12 -8.74 -11.92
N MET A 166 -5.89 -8.45 -12.35
CA MET A 166 -5.36 -8.88 -13.64
C MET A 166 -4.25 -9.91 -13.40
N ARG A 167 -4.24 -10.98 -14.19
CA ARG A 167 -3.12 -11.92 -14.27
C ARG A 167 -2.15 -11.43 -15.32
N LEU A 168 -0.88 -11.31 -14.96
CA LEU A 168 0.23 -11.05 -15.87
C LEU A 168 0.87 -12.38 -16.26
N VAL A 169 1.15 -12.59 -17.54
CA VAL A 169 1.73 -13.84 -18.06
C VAL A 169 2.92 -13.55 -18.97
N VAL A 170 4.12 -13.94 -18.54
CA VAL A 170 5.34 -13.92 -19.34
C VAL A 170 5.32 -15.11 -20.29
N ARG A 171 5.60 -14.89 -21.58
CA ARG A 171 5.68 -15.92 -22.62
C ARG A 171 6.96 -15.84 -23.42
N ASP A 172 7.45 -16.97 -23.91
CA ASP A 172 8.54 -17.03 -24.89
C ASP A 172 8.07 -16.69 -26.32
N VAL A 173 9.00 -16.70 -27.29
CA VAL A 173 8.71 -16.52 -28.72
C VAL A 173 7.81 -17.58 -29.35
N LEU A 174 7.54 -18.70 -28.67
CA LEU A 174 6.63 -19.77 -29.11
C LEU A 174 5.25 -19.66 -28.44
N GLY A 175 5.06 -18.71 -27.52
CA GLY A 175 3.83 -18.51 -26.73
C GLY A 175 3.76 -19.33 -25.44
N THR A 176 4.79 -20.11 -25.12
CA THR A 176 4.89 -20.92 -23.89
C THR A 176 4.92 -19.99 -22.68
N ALA A 177 4.05 -20.22 -21.70
CA ALA A 177 4.09 -19.45 -20.45
C ALA A 177 5.34 -19.82 -19.63
N LEU A 178 6.11 -18.80 -19.24
CA LEU A 178 7.36 -18.93 -18.47
C LEU A 178 7.15 -18.62 -16.98
N ALA A 179 6.36 -17.58 -16.70
CA ALA A 179 6.00 -17.14 -15.34
C ALA A 179 4.66 -16.41 -15.38
N ALA A 180 3.95 -16.35 -14.25
CA ALA A 180 2.75 -15.56 -14.11
C ALA A 180 2.58 -15.05 -12.66
N THR A 181 1.92 -13.91 -12.51
CA THR A 181 1.54 -13.31 -11.20
C THR A 181 0.17 -12.65 -11.33
N SER A 182 -0.48 -12.37 -10.20
CA SER A 182 -1.73 -11.58 -10.16
C SER A 182 -1.48 -10.24 -9.47
N VAL A 183 -1.99 -9.17 -10.06
CA VAL A 183 -1.84 -7.79 -9.58
C VAL A 183 -3.21 -7.11 -9.51
N VAL A 184 -3.42 -6.30 -8.48
CA VAL A 184 -4.62 -5.47 -8.35
C VAL A 184 -4.50 -4.24 -9.25
N LEU A 185 -5.55 -3.91 -9.99
CA LEU A 185 -5.73 -2.63 -10.68
C LEU A 185 -6.82 -1.83 -9.93
N PRO A 186 -6.47 -1.23 -8.77
CA PRO A 186 -7.43 -0.64 -7.86
C PRO A 186 -7.98 0.65 -8.43
N VAL A 187 -9.30 0.76 -8.51
CA VAL A 187 -10.01 1.91 -9.06
C VAL A 187 -11.22 2.24 -8.18
N SER A 188 -11.56 3.52 -8.08
CA SER A 188 -12.67 3.99 -7.26
C SER A 188 -13.41 5.16 -7.91
N ASP A 189 -14.72 5.20 -7.69
CA ASP A 189 -15.65 6.27 -8.06
C ASP A 189 -16.25 6.97 -6.83
N GLU A 190 -15.61 6.83 -5.66
CA GLU A 190 -16.02 7.44 -4.37
C GLU A 190 -15.85 8.97 -4.29
N MET A 191 -15.28 9.61 -5.31
CA MET A 191 -15.16 11.07 -5.34
C MET A 191 -16.55 11.69 -5.49
N ASP A 192 -17.07 12.22 -4.38
CA ASP A 192 -18.36 12.88 -4.31
C ASP A 192 -18.19 14.34 -3.86
N CYS A 193 -19.11 15.22 -4.27
CA CYS A 193 -19.20 16.60 -3.81
C CYS A 193 -20.61 16.94 -3.32
N SER A 194 -21.54 15.96 -3.30
CA SER A 194 -22.96 16.13 -3.02
C SER A 194 -23.24 16.75 -1.64
N ASP A 195 -22.49 16.37 -0.60
CA ASP A 195 -22.60 16.89 0.77
C ASP A 195 -22.59 18.43 0.86
N CYS A 196 -21.90 19.09 -0.08
CA CYS A 196 -21.86 20.55 -0.17
C CYS A 196 -22.48 21.13 -1.44
N HIS A 197 -22.54 20.39 -2.56
CA HIS A 197 -22.97 20.93 -3.84
C HIS A 197 -24.32 20.43 -4.33
N ALA A 198 -24.91 19.41 -3.69
CA ALA A 198 -26.27 18.99 -4.03
C ALA A 198 -27.29 20.09 -3.70
N SER A 199 -28.39 20.12 -4.44
CA SER A 199 -29.49 21.05 -4.23
C SER A 199 -30.00 20.99 -2.80
N ASN A 200 -30.02 22.15 -2.14
CA ASN A 200 -30.48 22.33 -0.76
C ASN A 200 -29.55 21.76 0.33
N SER A 201 -28.30 21.44 0.02
CA SER A 201 -27.26 21.02 0.99
C SER A 201 -26.77 22.18 1.89
N VAL A 202 -25.68 22.89 1.52
CA VAL A 202 -25.11 23.98 2.31
C VAL A 202 -25.29 25.35 1.65
N ALA A 203 -25.78 26.33 2.41
CA ALA A 203 -26.08 27.67 1.89
C ALA A 203 -24.84 28.39 1.30
N ALA A 204 -23.63 28.06 1.74
CA ALA A 204 -22.37 28.65 1.28
C ALA A 204 -21.95 28.23 -0.14
N ALA A 205 -22.50 27.12 -0.65
CA ALA A 205 -22.24 26.59 -1.98
C ALA A 205 -23.39 26.84 -2.97
N ARG A 206 -24.47 27.47 -2.52
CA ARG A 206 -25.63 27.80 -3.35
C ARG A 206 -25.24 28.81 -4.45
N PRO A 207 -25.48 28.53 -5.74
CA PRO A 207 -25.31 29.52 -6.81
C PRO A 207 -26.20 30.75 -6.60
N ALA A 208 -25.75 31.93 -7.06
CA ALA A 208 -26.43 33.21 -6.88
C ALA A 208 -27.85 33.20 -7.47
N ALA A 209 -28.01 32.55 -8.63
CA ALA A 209 -29.31 32.36 -9.29
C ALA A 209 -30.08 31.09 -8.82
N GLY A 210 -29.67 30.49 -7.69
CA GLY A 210 -30.33 29.36 -7.05
C GLY A 210 -29.81 27.98 -7.45
N TRP A 211 -30.27 26.96 -6.72
CA TRP A 211 -29.98 25.55 -7.01
C TRP A 211 -30.60 25.09 -8.33
N VAL A 212 -29.86 24.29 -9.08
CA VAL A 212 -30.32 23.50 -10.23
C VAL A 212 -30.76 22.15 -9.67
N ASN A 213 -32.06 21.94 -9.52
CA ASN A 213 -32.62 20.71 -8.96
C ASN A 213 -32.80 19.69 -10.10
N ASP A 214 -31.72 18.98 -10.47
CA ASP A 214 -31.78 17.91 -11.48
C ASP A 214 -32.30 16.62 -10.80
N PRO A 215 -33.23 15.86 -11.41
CA PRO A 215 -33.75 14.62 -10.82
C PRO A 215 -32.71 13.51 -10.71
N ASP A 216 -31.58 13.59 -11.44
CA ASP A 216 -30.45 12.68 -11.28
C ASP A 216 -29.44 13.27 -10.25
N PRO A 217 -29.25 12.62 -9.08
CA PRO A 217 -28.31 13.10 -8.06
C PRO A 217 -26.87 13.25 -8.57
N ALA A 218 -26.43 12.40 -9.51
CA ALA A 218 -25.08 12.48 -10.07
C ALA A 218 -24.90 13.74 -10.92
N ARG A 219 -25.98 14.25 -11.53
CA ARG A 219 -25.97 15.47 -12.35
C ARG A 219 -26.23 16.73 -11.52
N ASP A 220 -27.11 16.65 -10.53
CA ASP A 220 -27.54 17.76 -9.69
C ASP A 220 -26.36 18.54 -9.08
N PHE A 221 -25.52 17.88 -8.28
CA PHE A 221 -24.39 18.55 -7.64
C PHE A 221 -23.36 19.04 -8.68
N ARG A 222 -23.18 18.30 -9.79
CA ARG A 222 -22.25 18.68 -10.86
C ARG A 222 -22.69 19.95 -11.58
N LEU A 223 -23.98 20.09 -11.88
CA LEU A 223 -24.56 21.30 -12.49
C LEU A 223 -24.49 22.50 -11.54
N ASN A 224 -24.73 22.27 -10.25
CA ASN A 224 -24.58 23.29 -9.21
C ASN A 224 -23.12 23.77 -9.07
N ILE A 225 -22.13 22.89 -9.18
CA ILE A 225 -20.70 23.24 -9.25
C ILE A 225 -20.42 24.15 -10.45
N LEU A 226 -20.85 23.77 -11.66
CA LEU A 226 -20.61 24.59 -12.86
C LEU A 226 -21.26 25.96 -12.75
N ARG A 227 -22.48 26.05 -12.22
CA ARG A 227 -23.18 27.33 -12.03
C ARG A 227 -22.51 28.22 -10.99
N LEU A 228 -22.05 27.66 -9.87
CA LEU A 228 -21.28 28.40 -8.87
C LEU A 228 -19.90 28.82 -9.40
N HIS A 229 -19.28 28.00 -10.26
CA HIS A 229 -18.06 28.36 -10.96
C HIS A 229 -18.29 29.58 -11.87
N ASP A 230 -19.35 29.56 -12.68
CA ASP A 230 -19.74 30.68 -13.54
C ASP A 230 -19.95 31.97 -12.73
N ASP A 231 -20.75 31.92 -11.65
CA ASP A 231 -20.98 33.06 -10.74
C ASP A 231 -19.67 33.67 -10.20
N ARG A 232 -18.65 32.82 -9.95
CA ARG A 232 -17.34 33.25 -9.42
C ARG A 232 -16.38 33.74 -10.50
N GLN A 233 -16.54 33.33 -11.76
CA GLN A 233 -15.59 33.60 -12.84
C GLN A 233 -16.12 34.54 -13.94
N VAL A 234 -17.42 34.87 -13.98
CA VAL A 234 -18.07 35.67 -15.04
C VAL A 234 -17.38 37.00 -15.38
N ALA A 235 -16.68 37.61 -14.42
CA ALA A 235 -15.93 38.86 -14.61
C ALA A 235 -14.44 38.67 -15.00
N SER A 236 -13.95 37.43 -15.13
CA SER A 236 -12.55 37.10 -15.39
C SER A 236 -12.23 37.09 -16.89
N PRO A 237 -11.30 37.94 -17.38
CA PRO A 237 -10.94 37.96 -18.80
C PRO A 237 -10.32 36.65 -19.30
N SER A 238 -9.57 35.94 -18.45
CA SER A 238 -8.99 34.63 -18.81
C SER A 238 -10.07 33.55 -18.92
N TYR A 239 -11.13 33.63 -18.11
CA TYR A 239 -12.27 32.71 -18.21
C TYR A 239 -13.06 32.91 -19.51
N LEU A 240 -13.42 34.16 -19.84
CA LEU A 240 -14.11 34.47 -21.09
C LEU A 240 -13.27 34.10 -22.33
N SER A 241 -11.95 34.28 -22.25
CA SER A 241 -11.02 33.84 -23.31
C SER A 241 -10.97 32.32 -23.43
N ALA A 242 -10.98 31.59 -22.31
CA ALA A 242 -11.00 30.13 -22.30
C ALA A 242 -12.28 29.55 -22.89
N LEU A 243 -13.46 30.11 -22.56
CA LEU A 243 -14.74 29.72 -23.17
C LEU A 243 -14.67 29.84 -24.70
N ALA A 244 -14.24 31.00 -25.20
CA ALA A 244 -14.11 31.24 -26.63
C ALA A 244 -13.07 30.33 -27.31
N GLN A 245 -11.93 30.07 -26.66
CA GLN A 245 -10.89 29.18 -27.19
C GLN A 245 -11.33 27.71 -27.27
N LEU A 246 -12.16 27.26 -26.34
CA LEU A 246 -12.67 25.89 -26.26
C LEU A 246 -14.00 25.69 -27.00
N GLY A 247 -14.57 26.74 -27.61
CA GLY A 247 -15.86 26.68 -28.31
C GLY A 247 -17.07 26.48 -27.39
N LEU A 248 -16.94 26.86 -26.11
CA LEU A 248 -17.98 26.78 -25.10
C LEU A 248 -18.92 28.01 -25.18
N ASP A 249 -20.08 27.91 -24.54
CA ASP A 249 -21.07 28.99 -24.51
C ASP A 249 -20.48 30.25 -23.81
N PRO A 250 -20.50 31.43 -24.44
CA PRO A 250 -20.00 32.68 -23.85
C PRO A 250 -20.65 33.08 -22.52
N ALA A 251 -21.82 32.54 -22.19
CA ALA A 251 -22.50 32.75 -20.91
C ALA A 251 -22.00 31.84 -19.78
N GLY A 252 -21.26 30.75 -20.08
CA GLY A 252 -20.57 29.94 -19.06
C GLY A 252 -20.52 28.42 -19.29
N LEU A 253 -19.97 27.70 -18.31
CA LEU A 253 -19.90 26.24 -18.30
C LEU A 253 -21.28 25.61 -18.13
N TYR A 254 -22.12 26.13 -17.25
CA TYR A 254 -23.48 25.62 -17.04
C TYR A 254 -24.36 25.74 -18.29
N PRO A 255 -24.41 26.90 -19.00
CA PRO A 255 -25.06 27.02 -20.30
C PRO A 255 -24.48 26.08 -21.38
N SER A 256 -23.17 25.83 -21.37
CA SER A 256 -22.55 24.89 -22.32
C SER A 256 -23.11 23.46 -22.19
N VAL A 257 -23.28 22.98 -20.96
CA VAL A 257 -23.87 21.66 -20.69
C VAL A 257 -25.36 21.64 -20.98
N GLN A 258 -26.13 22.57 -20.42
CA GLN A 258 -27.61 22.54 -20.49
C GLN A 258 -28.18 23.01 -21.83
N GLY A 259 -27.55 23.99 -22.48
CA GLY A 259 -27.99 24.54 -23.76
C GLY A 259 -27.43 23.80 -24.97
N SER A 260 -26.13 23.44 -24.92
CA SER A 260 -25.42 22.83 -26.07
C SER A 260 -25.14 21.33 -25.92
N GLY A 261 -25.41 20.74 -24.74
CA GLY A 261 -25.12 19.31 -24.48
C GLY A 261 -23.63 18.98 -24.41
N LEU A 262 -22.76 19.99 -24.21
CA LEU A 262 -21.31 19.84 -24.20
C LEU A 262 -20.79 19.69 -22.75
N PRO A 263 -20.37 18.48 -22.32
CA PRO A 263 -19.77 18.30 -21.01
C PRO A 263 -18.38 18.92 -20.94
N VAL A 264 -17.95 19.32 -19.74
CA VAL A 264 -16.71 20.08 -19.54
C VAL A 264 -15.59 19.19 -18.97
N LEU A 265 -14.45 19.07 -19.67
CA LEU A 265 -13.24 18.52 -19.06
C LEU A 265 -12.58 19.62 -18.20
N CYS A 266 -12.56 19.47 -16.87
CA CYS A 266 -11.96 20.46 -15.96
C CYS A 266 -10.49 20.73 -16.31
N ALA A 267 -9.79 19.68 -16.75
CA ALA A 267 -8.39 19.74 -17.14
C ALA A 267 -8.13 20.54 -18.44
N ALA A 268 -9.15 20.81 -19.27
CA ALA A 268 -8.99 21.60 -20.50
C ALA A 268 -8.59 23.06 -20.20
N CYS A 269 -9.17 23.64 -19.15
CA CYS A 269 -8.77 24.96 -18.64
C CYS A 269 -7.63 24.87 -17.62
N HIS A 270 -7.72 23.93 -16.67
CA HIS A 270 -6.81 23.82 -15.53
C HIS A 270 -5.73 22.75 -15.76
N THR A 271 -4.46 23.13 -15.83
CA THR A 271 -3.36 22.16 -16.02
C THR A 271 -3.39 21.04 -14.96
N SER A 272 -3.21 19.79 -15.40
CA SER A 272 -3.20 18.61 -14.54
C SER A 272 -2.19 17.58 -15.03
N ASN A 273 -1.29 17.12 -14.15
CA ASN A 273 -0.32 16.09 -14.49
C ASN A 273 -0.93 14.68 -14.64
N ALA A 274 -2.20 14.48 -14.26
CA ALA A 274 -2.95 13.26 -14.55
C ALA A 274 -3.43 13.19 -16.01
N LEU A 275 -3.50 14.33 -16.71
CA LEU A 275 -3.82 14.43 -18.13
C LEU A 275 -2.77 15.34 -18.80
N PRO A 276 -1.56 14.82 -19.09
CA PRO A 276 -0.46 15.62 -19.62
C PRO A 276 -0.83 16.35 -20.91
N GLY A 277 -0.38 17.61 -21.03
CA GLY A 277 -0.62 18.45 -22.20
C GLY A 277 -1.92 19.25 -22.19
N THR A 278 -2.77 19.13 -21.16
CA THR A 278 -3.99 19.96 -21.01
C THR A 278 -3.74 21.25 -20.21
N GLY A 279 -4.70 22.18 -20.30
CA GLY A 279 -4.75 23.43 -19.54
C GLY A 279 -4.35 24.66 -20.35
N LEU A 280 -4.76 25.84 -19.86
CA LEU A 280 -4.54 27.11 -20.54
C LEU A 280 -3.61 28.04 -19.77
N SER A 281 -2.81 28.81 -20.51
CA SER A 281 -1.89 29.81 -19.93
C SER A 281 -2.65 30.86 -19.11
N GLY A 282 -2.11 31.22 -17.94
CA GLY A 282 -2.73 32.19 -17.04
C GLY A 282 -3.89 31.64 -16.19
N ILE A 283 -4.27 30.37 -16.35
CA ILE A 283 -5.21 29.68 -15.46
C ILE A 283 -4.42 28.79 -14.48
N SER A 284 -4.79 28.84 -13.20
CA SER A 284 -4.14 28.04 -12.15
C SER A 284 -4.36 26.54 -12.35
N ALA A 285 -3.35 25.72 -12.09
CA ALA A 285 -3.44 24.26 -12.11
C ALA A 285 -4.60 23.73 -11.26
N LEU A 286 -5.17 22.58 -11.65
CA LEU A 286 -6.40 22.05 -11.05
C LEU A 286 -6.26 21.82 -9.53
N THR A 287 -5.10 21.34 -9.09
CA THR A 287 -4.77 21.18 -7.66
C THR A 287 -4.84 22.50 -6.88
N SER A 288 -4.40 23.63 -7.46
CA SER A 288 -4.46 24.93 -6.78
C SER A 288 -5.85 25.55 -6.86
N ALA A 289 -6.52 25.40 -8.02
CA ALA A 289 -7.88 25.87 -8.21
C ALA A 289 -8.86 25.24 -7.20
N MET A 290 -8.79 23.93 -7.01
CA MET A 290 -9.66 23.20 -6.08
C MET A 290 -9.27 23.43 -4.62
N HIS A 291 -8.08 22.99 -4.19
CA HIS A 291 -7.78 22.93 -2.74
C HIS A 291 -7.71 24.31 -2.08
N ARG A 292 -7.21 25.35 -2.78
CA ARG A 292 -7.12 26.72 -2.21
C ARG A 292 -8.49 27.34 -1.96
N LEU A 293 -9.48 27.04 -2.79
CA LEU A 293 -10.86 27.51 -2.59
C LEU A 293 -11.56 26.77 -1.44
N HIS A 294 -11.25 25.49 -1.24
CA HIS A 294 -11.90 24.64 -0.24
C HIS A 294 -11.23 24.67 1.14
N ALA A 295 -9.97 25.10 1.27
CA ALA A 295 -9.23 25.14 2.53
C ALA A 295 -10.01 25.82 3.69
N ASN A 296 -10.70 26.93 3.41
CA ASN A 296 -11.49 27.68 4.40
C ASN A 296 -12.95 27.24 4.50
N THR A 297 -13.41 26.32 3.66
CA THR A 297 -14.76 25.72 3.76
C THR A 297 -14.86 24.93 5.05
N ARG A 298 -16.03 24.98 5.71
CA ARG A 298 -16.33 24.12 6.85
C ARG A 298 -16.91 22.81 6.37
N ASP A 299 -16.36 21.74 6.91
CA ASP A 299 -16.90 20.39 6.85
C ASP A 299 -18.30 20.36 7.52
N PRO A 300 -19.36 19.87 6.84
CA PRO A 300 -20.68 19.72 7.41
C PRO A 300 -20.75 18.75 8.60
N GLU A 301 -19.90 17.72 8.64
CA GLU A 301 -19.90 16.67 9.67
C GLU A 301 -19.18 17.15 10.94
N SER A 302 -17.90 17.53 10.83
CA SER A 302 -17.09 17.92 12.00
C SER A 302 -17.21 19.40 12.39
N GLY A 303 -17.71 20.27 11.50
CA GLY A 303 -17.72 21.72 11.67
C GLY A 303 -16.35 22.41 11.59
N LEU A 304 -15.26 21.64 11.50
CA LEU A 304 -13.89 22.15 11.32
C LEU A 304 -13.69 22.66 9.89
N THR A 305 -12.64 23.46 9.66
CA THR A 305 -12.23 23.78 8.28
C THR A 305 -11.58 22.56 7.62
N LEU A 306 -11.73 22.41 6.29
CA LEU A 306 -11.07 21.33 5.54
C LEU A 306 -9.53 21.43 5.58
N ASP A 307 -8.97 22.62 5.85
CA ASP A 307 -7.53 22.81 6.10
C ASP A 307 -7.05 22.39 7.49
N SER A 308 -7.95 22.08 8.43
CA SER A 308 -7.58 21.73 9.80
C SER A 308 -6.80 20.42 9.86
N SER A 309 -5.62 20.44 10.49
CA SER A 309 -4.81 19.24 10.76
C SER A 309 -5.47 18.26 11.77
N ALA A 310 -6.54 18.71 12.43
CA ALA A 310 -7.42 17.86 13.24
C ALA A 310 -8.58 17.27 12.43
N ASN A 311 -8.98 17.88 11.30
CA ASN A 311 -9.98 17.31 10.40
C ASN A 311 -9.29 16.40 9.37
N ARG A 312 -8.90 15.20 9.82
CA ARG A 312 -8.08 14.33 8.98
C ARG A 312 -8.89 13.52 7.97
N SER A 313 -10.17 13.25 8.26
CA SER A 313 -11.12 12.59 7.36
C SER A 313 -11.52 13.43 6.16
N ALA A 314 -11.47 14.77 6.24
CA ALA A 314 -11.87 15.70 5.17
C ALA A 314 -11.30 15.41 3.77
N CYS A 315 -10.11 14.79 3.66
CA CYS A 315 -9.58 14.38 2.37
C CYS A 315 -10.48 13.36 1.67
N TYR A 316 -11.13 12.46 2.41
CA TYR A 316 -11.99 11.41 1.87
C TYR A 316 -13.40 11.86 1.47
N SER A 317 -13.77 13.12 1.71
CA SER A 317 -14.95 13.71 1.08
C SER A 317 -14.75 13.84 -0.43
N CYS A 318 -13.56 14.31 -0.86
CA CYS A 318 -13.26 14.59 -2.27
C CYS A 318 -12.28 13.61 -2.93
N HIS A 319 -11.78 12.62 -2.19
CA HIS A 319 -10.87 11.57 -2.69
C HIS A 319 -11.35 10.20 -2.22
N PRO A 320 -11.10 9.13 -2.98
CA PRO A 320 -11.49 7.80 -2.55
C PRO A 320 -10.76 7.39 -1.27
N GLY A 321 -11.44 6.60 -0.43
CA GLY A 321 -10.79 5.90 0.67
C GLY A 321 -11.60 5.76 1.96
N SER A 322 -12.77 6.41 2.07
CA SER A 322 -13.69 6.19 3.20
C SER A 322 -14.17 4.73 3.23
N THR A 323 -14.49 4.15 2.07
CA THR A 323 -14.85 2.72 1.92
C THR A 323 -13.78 1.95 1.13
N THR A 324 -13.24 2.51 0.04
CA THR A 324 -12.16 1.89 -0.78
C THR A 324 -10.76 1.92 -0.16
N ARG A 325 -10.59 2.39 1.09
CA ARG A 325 -9.32 2.43 1.84
C ARG A 325 -8.10 2.72 0.94
N CYS A 326 -8.07 3.90 0.33
CA CYS A 326 -7.01 4.29 -0.60
C CYS A 326 -5.63 4.08 0.04
N LEU A 327 -5.43 4.65 1.25
CA LEU A 327 -4.29 4.37 2.11
C LEU A 327 -4.53 3.09 2.95
N ARG A 328 -4.09 1.94 2.44
CA ARG A 328 -4.27 0.62 3.07
C ARG A 328 -2.99 -0.19 3.27
N GLY A 329 -1.87 0.27 2.73
CA GLY A 329 -0.55 -0.33 2.90
C GLY A 329 -0.01 -0.23 4.34
N ALA A 330 1.24 -0.65 4.53
CA ALA A 330 1.95 -0.63 5.82
C ALA A 330 1.93 0.76 6.51
N MET A 331 1.88 1.85 5.74
CA MET A 331 1.69 3.20 6.27
C MET A 331 0.29 3.42 6.86
N GLY A 332 -0.78 2.99 6.17
CA GLY A 332 -2.16 3.10 6.68
C GLY A 332 -2.45 2.17 7.86
N ALA A 333 -1.77 1.02 7.91
CA ALA A 333 -1.86 0.07 9.01
C ALA A 333 -1.09 0.48 10.29
N ALA A 334 -0.41 1.63 10.29
CA ALA A 334 0.31 2.11 11.46
C ALA A 334 -0.67 2.70 12.50
N ILE A 335 -0.75 2.06 13.67
CA ILE A 335 -1.63 2.45 14.78
C ILE A 335 -0.86 3.21 15.86
N ALA A 336 -1.44 4.31 16.37
CA ALA A 336 -0.91 5.11 17.46
C ALA A 336 -1.28 4.51 18.83
N ALA A 337 -0.68 5.03 19.91
CA ALA A 337 -0.92 4.52 21.27
C ALA A 337 -2.38 4.65 21.76
N ASP A 338 -3.18 5.52 21.13
CA ASP A 338 -4.62 5.71 21.39
C ASP A 338 -5.53 4.85 20.50
N GLY A 339 -4.96 4.04 19.60
CA GLY A 339 -5.70 3.20 18.65
C GLY A 339 -6.07 3.88 17.33
N SER A 340 -5.76 5.17 17.15
CA SER A 340 -6.00 5.89 15.89
C SER A 340 -4.93 5.58 14.83
N MET A 341 -5.21 5.91 13.55
CA MET A 341 -4.19 5.87 12.50
C MET A 341 -3.06 6.87 12.79
N ALA A 342 -1.85 6.36 13.00
CA ALA A 342 -0.64 7.14 13.25
C ALA A 342 -0.17 7.95 12.03
N MET A 343 -0.51 7.49 10.82
CA MET A 343 -0.24 8.16 9.54
C MET A 343 -1.53 8.32 8.76
N GLN A 344 -1.75 9.51 8.21
CA GLN A 344 -2.94 9.88 7.45
C GLN A 344 -2.50 10.80 6.29
N CYS A 345 -3.40 11.13 5.36
CA CYS A 345 -3.07 11.88 4.13
C CYS A 345 -2.22 13.15 4.39
N GLN A 346 -2.55 13.90 5.43
CA GLN A 346 -1.84 15.13 5.82
C GLN A 346 -0.44 14.88 6.41
N SER A 347 -0.14 13.68 6.93
CA SER A 347 1.21 13.30 7.37
C SER A 347 2.22 13.26 6.23
N CYS A 348 1.73 13.11 4.98
CA CYS A 348 2.54 12.98 3.77
C CYS A 348 2.39 14.21 2.87
N HIS A 349 1.17 14.65 2.57
CA HIS A 349 0.90 15.72 1.59
C HIS A 349 0.70 17.10 2.21
N GLY A 350 0.50 17.19 3.54
CA GLY A 350 0.11 18.40 4.24
C GLY A 350 -1.40 18.67 4.20
N ASN A 351 -1.81 19.84 4.68
CA ASN A 351 -3.19 20.34 4.67
C ASN A 351 -3.60 20.91 3.28
N MET A 352 -4.88 21.21 3.12
CA MET A 352 -5.47 21.70 1.86
C MET A 352 -4.74 22.91 1.26
N SER A 353 -4.37 23.88 2.10
CA SER A 353 -3.62 25.08 1.70
C SER A 353 -2.25 24.76 1.14
N ARG A 354 -1.53 23.78 1.71
CA ARG A 354 -0.25 23.28 1.18
C ARG A 354 -0.41 22.49 -0.11
N VAL A 355 -1.43 21.62 -0.18
CA VAL A 355 -1.74 20.82 -1.38
C VAL A 355 -2.15 21.73 -2.56
N GLY A 356 -2.79 22.86 -2.25
CA GLY A 356 -3.23 23.90 -3.18
C GLY A 356 -2.28 25.09 -3.39
N ASP A 357 -1.06 25.06 -2.85
CA ASP A 357 -0.08 26.13 -3.05
C ASP A 357 0.20 26.34 -4.56
N VAL A 358 0.28 27.59 -5.00
CA VAL A 358 0.43 27.95 -6.43
C VAL A 358 1.80 27.53 -7.01
N ASN A 359 2.80 27.36 -6.16
CA ASN A 359 4.13 26.87 -6.53
C ASN A 359 4.21 25.34 -6.45
N ARG A 360 3.18 24.67 -5.93
CA ARG A 360 3.16 23.21 -5.80
C ARG A 360 2.82 22.53 -7.12
N VAL A 361 3.77 21.78 -7.65
CA VAL A 361 3.56 20.91 -8.81
C VAL A 361 2.89 19.61 -8.35
N GLY A 362 1.55 19.57 -8.41
CA GLY A 362 0.75 18.39 -8.06
C GLY A 362 1.21 17.13 -8.79
N TRP A 363 1.00 15.96 -8.19
CA TRP A 363 1.48 14.63 -8.65
C TRP A 363 2.99 14.39 -8.71
N LEU A 364 3.82 15.45 -8.77
CA LEU A 364 5.28 15.38 -8.83
C LEU A 364 5.96 15.81 -7.52
N GLN A 365 5.42 16.81 -6.81
CA GLN A 365 5.89 17.19 -5.48
C GLN A 365 5.14 16.43 -4.40
N GLN A 366 5.73 15.28 -4.05
CA GLN A 366 5.31 14.39 -2.97
C GLN A 366 6.49 14.20 -2.00
N PRO A 367 6.25 13.77 -0.74
CA PRO A 367 7.33 13.42 0.16
C PRO A 367 8.15 12.26 -0.40
N SER A 368 9.45 12.36 -0.23
CA SER A 368 10.41 11.28 -0.49
C SER A 368 10.47 10.31 0.70
N CYS A 369 10.88 9.06 0.47
CA CYS A 369 11.01 8.05 1.53
C CYS A 369 11.86 8.56 2.69
N GLN A 370 12.98 9.23 2.39
CA GLN A 370 13.95 9.78 3.32
C GLN A 370 13.42 10.96 4.18
N ASN A 371 12.25 11.54 3.87
CA ASN A 371 11.58 12.48 4.78
C ASN A 371 10.96 11.75 5.99
N CYS A 372 10.66 10.46 5.90
CA CYS A 372 10.21 9.65 7.03
C CYS A 372 11.28 8.66 7.50
N HIS A 373 11.93 7.95 6.56
CA HIS A 373 12.92 6.89 6.77
C HIS A 373 14.34 7.49 6.76
N THR A 374 14.71 8.14 7.86
CA THR A 374 15.87 9.07 7.85
C THR A 374 17.24 8.39 7.83
N GLY A 375 17.29 7.06 8.01
CA GLY A 375 18.53 6.30 7.87
C GLY A 375 18.61 5.00 8.67
N THR A 376 19.83 4.65 9.06
CA THR A 376 20.18 3.40 9.77
C THR A 376 20.05 3.56 11.29
N ALA A 377 20.24 2.49 12.05
CA ALA A 377 20.18 2.53 13.52
C ALA A 377 21.30 3.38 14.16
N VAL A 378 22.36 3.71 13.43
CA VAL A 378 23.47 4.57 13.89
C VAL A 378 23.63 5.89 13.13
N GLN A 379 22.91 6.09 12.02
CA GLN A 379 22.89 7.35 11.28
C GLN A 379 21.43 7.69 10.91
N ASN A 380 20.77 8.51 11.73
CA ASN A 380 19.38 8.93 11.56
C ASN A 380 19.17 10.31 12.22
N ALA A 381 17.99 10.92 12.02
CA ALA A 381 17.64 12.24 12.55
C ALA A 381 17.13 12.24 14.01
N GLY A 382 17.40 11.18 14.78
CA GLY A 382 16.90 10.96 16.13
C GLY A 382 15.88 9.81 16.22
N LEU A 383 15.21 9.48 15.11
CA LEU A 383 14.45 8.24 14.93
C LEU A 383 14.74 7.67 13.53
N ILE A 384 14.86 6.34 13.44
CA ILE A 384 15.01 5.60 12.18
C ILE A 384 13.84 5.90 11.22
N ARG A 385 12.61 5.96 11.75
CA ARG A 385 11.40 6.30 11.00
C ARG A 385 10.48 7.26 11.76
N TYR A 386 9.86 8.19 11.06
CA TYR A 386 8.81 9.10 11.56
C TYR A 386 7.45 8.77 10.93
N THR A 387 6.37 9.15 11.62
CA THR A 387 4.97 9.04 11.14
C THR A 387 4.44 10.33 10.50
N ASN A 388 5.34 11.27 10.18
CA ASN A 388 5.02 12.53 9.52
C ASN A 388 6.27 13.05 8.81
N ALA A 389 6.16 13.33 7.50
CA ALA A 389 7.24 13.82 6.67
C ALA A 389 7.72 15.23 7.05
N TYR A 390 6.93 15.95 7.87
CA TYR A 390 7.20 17.32 8.29
C TYR A 390 7.74 17.42 9.72
N THR A 391 8.59 18.42 9.95
CA THR A 391 9.01 18.89 11.28
C THR A 391 7.84 19.60 11.98
N PRO A 392 7.90 19.84 13.30
CA PRO A 392 6.93 20.69 13.99
C PRO A 392 6.84 22.13 13.47
N ALA A 393 7.87 22.60 12.75
CA ALA A 393 7.87 23.89 12.05
C ALA A 393 7.19 23.85 10.67
N GLY A 394 6.76 22.67 10.21
CA GLY A 394 6.10 22.47 8.92
C GLY A 394 7.05 22.25 7.73
N GLU A 395 8.35 22.18 7.95
CA GLU A 395 9.35 21.91 6.89
C GLU A 395 9.45 20.42 6.59
N LEU A 396 9.79 20.01 5.36
CA LEU A 396 10.11 18.60 5.09
C LEU A 396 11.36 18.20 5.88
N ARG A 397 11.34 17.02 6.51
CA ARG A 397 12.48 16.51 7.28
C ARG A 397 13.67 16.25 6.36
N PRO A 398 14.89 16.71 6.71
CA PRO A 398 16.08 16.43 5.92
C PRO A 398 16.48 14.95 6.05
N ALA A 399 16.98 14.39 4.95
CA ALA A 399 17.62 13.08 4.95
C ALA A 399 18.96 13.14 5.70
N VAL A 400 19.27 12.11 6.49
CA VAL A 400 20.57 12.01 7.20
C VAL A 400 21.43 10.88 6.63
N ASN A 401 20.82 9.83 6.06
CA ASN A 401 21.52 8.76 5.38
C ASN A 401 20.70 8.27 4.16
N PRO A 402 21.33 8.02 2.99
CA PRO A 402 20.64 7.73 1.73
C PRO A 402 20.25 6.24 1.51
N VAL A 403 20.50 5.33 2.47
CA VAL A 403 20.23 3.88 2.32
C VAL A 403 18.77 3.57 1.95
N PHE A 404 17.83 4.41 2.37
CA PHE A 404 16.39 4.28 2.09
C PHE A 404 15.85 5.45 1.23
N ALA A 405 16.73 6.17 0.53
CA ALA A 405 16.33 7.33 -0.25
C ALA A 405 15.74 6.92 -1.61
N THR A 406 14.75 7.70 -2.05
CA THR A 406 14.33 7.73 -3.47
C THR A 406 15.50 8.18 -4.34
N ASN A 407 15.49 7.78 -5.62
CA ASN A 407 16.48 8.33 -6.55
C ASN A 407 16.19 9.82 -6.79
N PRO A 408 17.20 10.69 -6.77
CA PRO A 408 17.02 12.10 -7.09
C PRO A 408 16.66 12.30 -8.56
N ASP A 409 15.90 13.36 -8.85
CA ASP A 409 15.54 13.80 -10.21
C ASP A 409 14.77 12.73 -11.03
N GLN A 410 14.03 11.84 -10.36
CA GLN A 410 13.16 10.83 -10.98
C GLN A 410 11.68 11.13 -10.70
N PRO A 411 10.84 11.42 -11.72
CA PRO A 411 11.07 11.18 -13.16
C PRO A 411 11.66 12.38 -13.92
N ALA A 412 11.88 13.52 -13.26
CA ALA A 412 12.36 14.74 -13.89
C ALA A 412 13.13 15.61 -12.88
N PRO A 413 13.99 16.54 -13.32
CA PRO A 413 14.80 17.39 -12.45
C PRO A 413 13.99 18.12 -11.37
N GLY A 414 14.42 18.01 -10.12
CA GLY A 414 13.78 18.59 -8.94
C GLY A 414 12.62 17.80 -8.33
N PHE A 415 12.40 16.55 -8.76
CA PHE A 415 11.36 15.65 -8.20
C PHE A 415 11.92 14.26 -7.89
N ASP A 416 11.66 13.76 -6.68
CA ASP A 416 12.23 12.51 -6.17
C ASP A 416 11.11 11.52 -5.78
N LEU A 417 10.51 10.83 -6.76
CA LEU A 417 9.34 9.99 -6.55
C LEU A 417 9.66 8.52 -6.30
N TYR A 418 9.00 7.95 -5.28
CA TYR A 418 9.02 6.53 -4.94
C TYR A 418 8.64 5.62 -6.14
N ARG A 419 7.52 5.88 -6.82
CA ARG A 419 7.06 5.11 -8.00
C ARG A 419 8.00 5.14 -9.23
N PHE A 420 9.01 6.02 -9.22
CA PHE A 420 10.06 6.07 -10.25
C PHE A 420 11.45 5.71 -9.72
N SER A 421 11.57 5.36 -8.44
CA SER A 421 12.82 4.97 -7.81
C SER A 421 13.12 3.48 -8.01
N ARG A 422 14.39 3.18 -8.21
CA ARG A 422 14.94 1.84 -8.43
C ARG A 422 16.24 1.62 -7.67
N GLY A 423 16.51 0.36 -7.34
CA GLY A 423 17.70 -0.10 -6.64
C GLY A 423 18.06 -1.54 -7.03
N HIS A 424 18.98 -2.18 -6.31
CA HIS A 424 19.27 -3.62 -6.38
C HIS A 424 19.16 -4.24 -7.79
N GLY A 425 20.07 -3.87 -8.69
CA GLY A 425 20.10 -4.36 -10.07
C GLY A 425 19.14 -3.68 -11.06
N GLY A 426 18.44 -2.61 -10.66
CA GLY A 426 17.49 -1.87 -11.49
C GLY A 426 16.02 -2.22 -11.22
N LEU A 427 15.74 -3.00 -10.18
CA LEU A 427 14.38 -3.26 -9.71
C LEU A 427 13.74 -1.98 -9.14
N TYR A 428 12.50 -1.69 -9.54
CA TYR A 428 11.73 -0.60 -8.96
C TYR A 428 11.35 -0.90 -7.52
N CYS A 429 11.30 0.15 -6.68
CA CYS A 429 10.89 0.01 -5.29
C CYS A 429 9.50 -0.65 -5.18
N GLU A 430 8.56 -0.27 -6.04
CA GLU A 430 7.20 -0.85 -6.08
C GLU A 430 7.15 -2.34 -6.44
N ALA A 431 8.15 -2.88 -7.15
CA ALA A 431 8.21 -4.32 -7.46
C ALA A 431 8.41 -5.17 -6.19
N CYS A 432 9.18 -4.66 -5.22
CA CYS A 432 9.42 -5.34 -3.94
C CYS A 432 8.46 -4.89 -2.84
N HIS A 433 8.15 -3.60 -2.77
CA HIS A 433 7.41 -2.98 -1.68
C HIS A 433 5.92 -2.77 -1.97
N GLY A 434 5.45 -2.91 -3.22
CA GLY A 434 4.07 -2.62 -3.62
C GLY A 434 3.82 -1.14 -3.90
N SER A 435 2.61 -0.82 -4.37
CA SER A 435 2.23 0.52 -4.82
C SER A 435 2.20 1.56 -3.68
N THR A 436 2.47 2.83 -3.99
CA THR A 436 2.59 3.94 -3.00
C THR A 436 1.56 3.93 -1.84
N HIS A 437 0.26 3.75 -2.09
CA HIS A 437 -0.76 3.70 -1.01
C HIS A 437 -1.15 2.28 -0.54
N ALA A 438 -0.59 1.25 -1.17
CA ALA A 438 -0.83 -0.18 -0.90
C ALA A 438 0.45 -0.95 -0.55
N GLU A 439 1.50 -0.25 -0.07
CA GLU A 439 2.79 -0.83 0.31
C GLU A 439 2.64 -2.04 1.24
N PHE A 440 3.45 -3.07 1.05
CA PHE A 440 3.26 -4.35 1.70
C PHE A 440 3.72 -4.37 3.17
N PRO A 441 3.03 -5.12 4.05
CA PRO A 441 1.76 -5.81 3.80
C PRO A 441 0.59 -4.82 3.72
N SER A 442 -0.29 -5.01 2.72
CA SER A 442 -1.55 -4.28 2.64
C SER A 442 -2.57 -4.89 3.60
N SER A 443 -3.47 -4.07 4.14
CA SER A 443 -4.65 -4.58 4.87
C SER A 443 -5.69 -5.23 3.95
N HIS A 444 -5.65 -4.98 2.63
CA HIS A 444 -6.48 -5.69 1.67
C HIS A 444 -5.78 -6.94 1.11
N ARG A 445 -6.45 -8.09 1.19
CA ARG A 445 -5.85 -9.39 0.86
C ARG A 445 -5.34 -9.47 -0.59
N ASN A 446 -6.06 -8.86 -1.56
CA ASN A 446 -5.78 -9.03 -2.98
C ASN A 446 -4.41 -8.43 -3.37
N ASP A 447 -3.96 -7.36 -2.72
CA ASP A 447 -2.63 -6.78 -3.00
C ASP A 447 -1.51 -7.75 -2.57
N ASN A 448 -1.74 -8.56 -1.52
CA ASN A 448 -0.75 -9.48 -0.98
C ASN A 448 -0.66 -10.81 -1.75
N LEU A 449 -1.50 -11.06 -2.77
CA LEU A 449 -1.53 -12.34 -3.50
C LEU A 449 -0.20 -12.61 -4.21
N GLN A 450 0.44 -11.61 -4.80
CA GLN A 450 1.77 -11.75 -5.41
C GLN A 450 2.83 -12.16 -4.39
N SER A 451 2.90 -11.51 -3.22
CA SER A 451 3.89 -11.85 -2.19
C SER A 451 3.62 -13.24 -1.58
N LEU A 452 2.36 -13.59 -1.34
CA LEU A 452 1.96 -14.94 -0.95
C LEU A 452 2.38 -15.99 -2.00
N GLN A 453 2.22 -15.70 -3.29
CA GLN A 453 2.60 -16.60 -4.38
C GLN A 453 4.10 -16.82 -4.48
N VAL A 454 4.91 -15.75 -4.45
CA VAL A 454 6.35 -15.86 -4.75
C VAL A 454 7.21 -16.26 -3.55
N GLN A 455 6.88 -15.83 -2.33
CA GLN A 455 7.66 -16.11 -1.11
C GLN A 455 6.88 -16.85 -0.01
N GLY A 456 5.64 -17.25 -0.26
CA GLY A 456 4.82 -17.99 0.71
C GLY A 456 4.27 -17.15 1.87
N HIS A 457 4.52 -15.85 1.91
CA HIS A 457 3.97 -14.94 2.93
C HIS A 457 3.69 -13.53 2.39
N ALA A 458 2.60 -12.93 2.87
CA ALA A 458 2.26 -11.54 2.61
C ALA A 458 3.35 -10.60 3.13
N GLY A 459 3.74 -9.57 2.38
CA GLY A 459 4.75 -8.59 2.81
C GLY A 459 5.66 -8.13 1.66
N VAL A 460 6.65 -7.29 1.99
CA VAL A 460 7.71 -6.90 1.06
C VAL A 460 8.41 -8.16 0.54
N VAL A 461 8.67 -8.21 -0.77
CA VAL A 461 9.44 -9.30 -1.40
C VAL A 461 10.87 -9.24 -0.85
N SER A 462 11.21 -10.21 0.00
CA SER A 462 12.43 -10.18 0.83
C SER A 462 13.15 -11.52 0.90
N GLU A 463 12.50 -12.62 0.53
CA GLU A 463 13.17 -13.91 0.34
C GLU A 463 14.01 -13.89 -0.94
N CYS A 464 15.35 -13.85 -0.81
CA CYS A 464 16.26 -13.68 -1.96
C CYS A 464 16.12 -14.79 -3.02
N THR A 465 15.60 -15.96 -2.64
CA THR A 465 15.34 -17.11 -3.52
C THR A 465 14.20 -16.90 -4.52
N VAL A 466 13.38 -15.85 -4.36
CA VAL A 466 12.38 -15.40 -5.34
C VAL A 466 13.03 -14.97 -6.66
N CYS A 467 14.25 -14.41 -6.59
CA CYS A 467 14.98 -13.90 -7.76
C CYS A 467 16.31 -14.63 -7.99
N HIS A 468 16.92 -15.24 -6.97
CA HIS A 468 18.27 -15.80 -7.07
C HIS A 468 18.32 -17.28 -6.69
N ALA A 469 18.72 -18.13 -7.63
CA ALA A 469 18.98 -19.56 -7.38
C ALA A 469 20.08 -19.79 -6.32
N SER A 470 21.04 -18.86 -6.20
CA SER A 470 22.08 -18.86 -5.17
C SER A 470 22.41 -17.43 -4.73
N PRO A 471 21.79 -16.92 -3.65
CA PRO A 471 22.12 -15.60 -3.11
C PRO A 471 23.59 -15.49 -2.66
N ALA A 472 24.15 -14.28 -2.79
CA ALA A 472 25.46 -13.94 -2.22
C ALA A 472 25.41 -13.94 -0.68
N ASN A 473 26.52 -14.29 -0.03
CA ASN A 473 26.60 -14.40 1.42
C ASN A 473 27.41 -13.23 1.99
N GLY A 474 26.75 -12.08 2.14
CA GLY A 474 27.33 -10.79 2.49
C GLY A 474 26.25 -9.71 2.58
N LEU A 475 26.65 -8.43 2.68
CA LEU A 475 25.74 -7.27 2.76
C LEU A 475 25.39 -6.68 1.37
N ASP A 476 25.44 -7.49 0.32
CA ASP A 476 25.24 -7.07 -1.08
C ASP A 476 23.75 -6.98 -1.49
N GLY A 477 22.84 -7.31 -0.56
CA GLY A 477 21.39 -7.23 -0.78
C GLY A 477 20.83 -5.80 -0.77
N PRO A 478 19.53 -5.63 -1.06
CA PRO A 478 18.87 -4.33 -1.01
C PRO A 478 19.06 -3.70 0.39
N HIS A 479 19.35 -2.41 0.44
CA HIS A 479 19.61 -1.65 1.67
C HIS A 479 20.75 -2.19 2.57
N GLY A 480 21.66 -3.02 2.03
CA GLY A 480 22.71 -3.67 2.82
C GLY A 480 22.24 -4.91 3.58
N LEU A 481 21.10 -5.49 3.21
CA LEU A 481 20.60 -6.74 3.80
C LEU A 481 21.47 -7.94 3.38
N HIS A 482 21.53 -8.95 4.25
CA HIS A 482 22.12 -10.25 3.99
C HIS A 482 21.03 -11.34 3.92
N PRO A 483 21.26 -12.47 3.25
CA PRO A 483 20.32 -13.60 3.30
C PRO A 483 20.20 -14.17 4.72
N LEU A 484 19.09 -14.83 5.00
CA LEU A 484 18.87 -15.63 6.20
C LEU A 484 18.92 -17.13 5.85
N GLY A 485 19.09 -17.99 6.85
CA GLY A 485 19.14 -19.44 6.69
C GLY A 485 20.51 -20.08 6.95
N PRO A 486 20.64 -21.42 6.77
CA PRO A 486 21.75 -22.20 7.31
C PRO A 486 23.15 -21.75 6.88
N ARG A 487 23.32 -21.39 5.60
CA ARG A 487 24.61 -20.92 5.05
C ARG A 487 25.09 -19.63 5.72
N TRP A 488 24.20 -18.66 5.92
CA TRP A 488 24.50 -17.45 6.67
C TRP A 488 24.78 -17.79 8.15
N VAL A 489 23.91 -18.56 8.79
CA VAL A 489 24.09 -18.97 10.21
C VAL A 489 25.45 -19.64 10.44
N SER A 490 25.94 -20.47 9.51
CA SER A 490 27.26 -21.10 9.62
C SER A 490 28.45 -20.18 9.39
N ALA A 491 28.29 -19.09 8.62
CA ALA A 491 29.40 -18.26 8.12
C ALA A 491 29.38 -16.80 8.63
N HIS A 492 28.35 -16.38 9.37
CA HIS A 492 28.24 -15.02 9.88
C HIS A 492 29.28 -14.69 10.97
N GLY A 493 29.87 -15.70 11.63
CA GLY A 493 31.00 -15.54 12.55
C GLY A 493 32.22 -14.97 11.83
N ASP A 494 32.71 -15.68 10.81
CA ASP A 494 33.79 -15.26 9.91
C ASP A 494 33.57 -13.85 9.33
N PHE A 495 32.31 -13.53 8.97
CA PHE A 495 31.94 -12.18 8.53
C PHE A 495 32.08 -11.14 9.66
N ALA A 496 31.55 -11.45 10.85
CA ALA A 496 31.53 -10.53 11.99
C ALA A 496 32.93 -10.26 12.56
N GLU A 497 33.84 -11.23 12.58
CA GLU A 497 35.21 -11.09 13.13
C GLU A 497 36.00 -9.96 12.46
N GLY A 498 35.77 -9.70 11.17
CA GLY A 498 36.37 -8.59 10.43
C GLY A 498 35.48 -7.35 10.27
N ASN A 499 34.16 -7.45 10.49
CA ASN A 499 33.18 -6.45 10.06
C ASN A 499 32.10 -6.11 11.10
N THR A 500 32.35 -6.35 12.40
CA THR A 500 31.35 -6.20 13.46
C THR A 500 30.62 -4.84 13.42
N ASP A 501 31.37 -3.75 13.18
CA ASP A 501 30.81 -2.40 13.10
C ASP A 501 29.79 -2.21 11.95
N ALA A 502 29.89 -2.97 10.86
CA ALA A 502 28.92 -2.90 9.76
C ALA A 502 27.53 -3.39 10.21
N CYS A 503 27.47 -4.38 11.11
CA CYS A 503 26.22 -4.92 11.65
C CYS A 503 25.41 -3.86 12.42
N LYS A 504 26.07 -2.83 13.00
CA LYS A 504 25.40 -1.76 13.76
C LYS A 504 24.34 -1.00 12.94
N ALA A 505 24.49 -0.94 11.62
CA ALA A 505 23.55 -0.25 10.74
C ALA A 505 22.11 -0.79 10.87
N CYS A 506 21.95 -2.11 10.96
CA CYS A 506 20.63 -2.75 11.09
C CYS A 506 20.35 -3.27 12.51
N HIS A 507 21.37 -3.78 13.21
CA HIS A 507 21.23 -4.44 14.52
C HIS A 507 21.39 -3.50 15.72
N GLY A 508 21.57 -2.20 15.49
CA GLY A 508 21.74 -1.19 16.55
C GLY A 508 23.19 -1.03 17.02
N GLY A 509 23.52 0.14 17.56
CA GLY A 509 24.86 0.44 18.08
C GLY A 509 25.28 -0.42 19.28
N ASP A 510 24.31 -1.09 19.93
CA ASP A 510 24.44 -2.02 21.05
C ASP A 510 24.28 -3.50 20.65
N TYR A 511 24.05 -3.79 19.36
CA TYR A 511 23.86 -5.13 18.80
C TYR A 511 22.67 -5.94 19.35
N ARG A 512 21.72 -5.29 20.02
CA ARG A 512 20.53 -5.94 20.61
C ARG A 512 19.37 -6.13 19.64
N GLY A 513 19.53 -5.67 18.40
CA GLY A 513 18.53 -5.73 17.35
C GLY A 513 17.56 -4.54 17.39
N GLY A 514 17.00 -4.21 16.24
CA GLY A 514 16.10 -3.06 16.09
C GLY A 514 15.05 -3.30 15.01
N VAL A 515 14.36 -2.23 14.61
CA VAL A 515 13.31 -2.31 13.56
C VAL A 515 13.85 -2.71 12.19
N LEU A 516 15.14 -2.48 11.93
CA LEU A 516 15.81 -2.83 10.66
C LEU A 516 16.33 -4.27 10.64
N SER A 517 16.56 -4.89 11.79
CA SER A 517 16.94 -6.32 11.90
C SER A 517 15.76 -7.23 12.26
N ALA A 518 14.53 -6.74 12.06
CA ALA A 518 13.33 -7.53 12.26
C ALA A 518 13.17 -8.58 11.15
N SER A 519 12.99 -9.85 11.52
CA SER A 519 12.78 -10.95 10.56
C SER A 519 11.55 -10.70 9.68
N GLN A 520 11.66 -10.85 8.36
CA GLN A 520 10.52 -10.63 7.45
C GLN A 520 9.62 -11.87 7.29
N SER A 521 10.12 -13.04 7.68
CA SER A 521 9.45 -14.34 7.62
C SER A 521 9.63 -15.13 8.94
N ASN A 522 8.93 -16.27 9.06
CA ASN A 522 9.12 -17.24 10.13
C ASN A 522 10.17 -18.27 9.73
N TRP A 523 11.24 -18.46 10.52
CA TRP A 523 12.28 -19.45 10.22
C TRP A 523 12.98 -19.96 11.48
N THR A 524 13.77 -21.02 11.33
CA THR A 524 14.58 -21.60 12.41
C THR A 524 16.06 -21.55 12.05
N ALA A 525 16.87 -20.95 12.92
CA ALA A 525 18.32 -21.07 12.87
C ALA A 525 18.76 -22.32 13.65
N ASN A 526 19.40 -23.26 12.96
CA ASN A 526 20.07 -24.38 13.60
C ASN A 526 21.48 -23.91 14.00
N THR A 527 21.71 -23.67 15.30
CA THR A 527 22.99 -23.16 15.82
C THR A 527 23.76 -24.24 16.56
N ARG A 528 25.05 -24.01 16.83
CA ARG A 528 25.87 -24.90 17.68
C ARG A 528 25.40 -24.99 19.15
N TYR A 529 24.45 -24.14 19.55
CA TYR A 529 23.80 -24.15 20.87
C TYR A 529 22.36 -24.70 20.82
N GLY A 530 21.96 -25.31 19.71
CA GLY A 530 20.59 -25.77 19.45
C GLY A 530 19.79 -24.82 18.57
N ASN A 531 18.49 -25.10 18.43
CA ASN A 531 17.63 -24.42 17.48
C ASN A 531 17.04 -23.13 18.07
N LYS A 532 17.05 -22.06 17.28
CA LYS A 532 16.45 -20.76 17.62
C LYS A 532 15.37 -20.43 16.60
N TYR A 533 14.15 -20.23 17.06
CA TYR A 533 13.01 -19.90 16.22
C TYR A 533 12.83 -18.38 16.16
N PHE A 534 12.83 -17.83 14.95
CA PHE A 534 12.62 -16.41 14.67
C PHE A 534 11.29 -16.25 13.92
N TRP A 535 10.29 -15.72 14.61
CA TRP A 535 9.01 -15.37 14.01
C TRP A 535 9.09 -14.02 13.28
N ARG A 536 8.18 -13.78 12.34
CA ARG A 536 8.11 -12.55 11.56
C ARG A 536 7.90 -11.33 12.45
N GLY A 537 8.87 -10.42 12.44
CA GLY A 537 8.92 -9.24 13.29
C GLY A 537 9.81 -9.40 14.52
N PHE A 538 10.44 -10.56 14.75
CA PHE A 538 11.46 -10.76 15.79
C PHE A 538 12.70 -9.93 15.47
N ARG A 539 13.16 -9.12 16.42
CA ARG A 539 14.34 -8.25 16.29
C ARG A 539 15.61 -9.07 16.50
N ILE A 540 16.30 -9.43 15.43
CA ILE A 540 17.50 -10.25 15.50
C ILE A 540 18.67 -9.38 15.97
N GLY A 541 19.43 -9.86 16.96
CA GLY A 541 20.64 -9.23 17.49
C GLY A 541 21.57 -10.30 18.06
N CYS A 542 22.83 -9.95 18.32
CA CYS A 542 23.85 -10.90 18.80
C CYS A 542 23.39 -11.62 20.09
N TYR A 543 22.75 -10.88 21.00
CA TYR A 543 22.31 -11.37 22.32
C TYR A 543 21.22 -12.45 22.29
N ALA A 544 20.55 -12.68 21.15
CA ALA A 544 19.59 -13.78 20.99
C ALA A 544 20.26 -15.17 20.99
N CYS A 545 21.55 -15.23 20.62
CA CYS A 545 22.33 -16.48 20.53
C CYS A 545 23.65 -16.44 21.30
N HIS A 546 24.33 -15.30 21.35
CA HIS A 546 25.68 -15.12 21.91
C HIS A 546 25.68 -14.21 23.14
N ASN A 547 26.73 -14.25 23.97
CA ASN A 547 26.91 -13.27 25.06
C ASN A 547 27.47 -11.91 24.56
N GLY A 548 26.88 -11.37 23.49
CA GLY A 548 27.27 -10.12 22.83
C GLY A 548 28.06 -10.30 21.53
N PRO A 549 28.51 -9.19 20.91
CA PRO A 549 29.08 -9.18 19.55
C PRO A 549 30.51 -9.75 19.46
N ASN A 550 31.22 -9.81 20.58
CA ASN A 550 32.63 -10.23 20.67
C ASN A 550 32.78 -11.53 21.48
N SER A 551 31.74 -12.37 21.53
CA SER A 551 31.71 -13.59 22.33
C SER A 551 31.19 -14.78 21.53
N ASP A 552 31.99 -15.83 21.53
CA ASP A 552 31.65 -17.15 21.01
C ASP A 552 30.93 -18.04 22.05
N ASP A 553 30.59 -17.50 23.21
CA ASP A 553 29.83 -18.20 24.24
C ASP A 553 28.31 -18.07 23.98
N PRO A 554 27.51 -19.09 24.29
CA PRO A 554 26.06 -18.99 24.24
C PRO A 554 25.55 -17.88 25.18
N SER A 555 24.51 -17.18 24.75
CA SER A 555 23.82 -16.20 25.59
C SER A 555 23.31 -16.87 26.87
N SER A 556 23.66 -16.32 28.04
CA SER A 556 23.16 -16.76 29.34
C SER A 556 21.75 -16.25 29.65
N ASN A 557 21.13 -15.55 28.71
CA ASN A 557 19.84 -14.90 28.86
C ASN A 557 18.68 -15.85 28.56
N HIS A 558 17.71 -15.93 29.48
CA HIS A 558 16.45 -16.61 29.26
C HIS A 558 15.46 -15.64 28.62
N ALA A 559 15.11 -15.86 27.35
CA ALA A 559 14.15 -15.02 26.65
C ALA A 559 12.81 -14.96 27.41
N PRO A 560 12.14 -13.79 27.44
CA PRO A 560 10.85 -13.66 28.12
C PRO A 560 9.79 -14.55 27.49
N VAL A 561 8.77 -14.88 28.28
CA VAL A 561 7.64 -15.72 27.84
C VAL A 561 6.36 -14.90 27.91
N VAL A 562 5.57 -14.94 26.83
CA VAL A 562 4.22 -14.39 26.76
C VAL A 562 3.19 -15.50 26.63
N THR A 563 2.01 -15.27 27.18
CA THR A 563 0.90 -16.25 27.16
C THR A 563 -0.18 -15.83 26.17
N ASP A 564 -0.64 -16.77 25.36
CA ASP A 564 -1.81 -16.60 24.50
C ASP A 564 -3.07 -16.28 25.31
N ALA A 565 -4.04 -15.58 24.70
CA ALA A 565 -5.26 -15.18 25.36
C ALA A 565 -6.47 -15.11 24.41
N SER A 566 -7.64 -14.87 24.99
CA SER A 566 -8.88 -14.63 24.25
C SER A 566 -9.65 -13.44 24.81
N LEU A 567 -10.23 -12.63 23.93
CA LEU A 567 -11.08 -11.49 24.26
C LEU A 567 -12.46 -11.67 23.61
N ASN A 568 -13.53 -11.31 24.30
CA ASN A 568 -14.89 -11.29 23.74
C ASN A 568 -15.41 -9.86 23.78
N THR A 569 -16.09 -9.43 22.72
CA THR A 569 -16.82 -8.16 22.68
C THR A 569 -18.02 -8.24 21.73
N SER A 570 -18.77 -7.15 21.62
CA SER A 570 -19.84 -6.97 20.63
C SER A 570 -19.42 -5.98 19.55
N ALA A 571 -20.04 -6.07 18.37
CA ALA A 571 -19.80 -5.17 17.24
C ALA A 571 -19.87 -3.69 17.66
N GLY A 572 -18.83 -2.92 17.32
CA GLY A 572 -18.70 -1.51 17.69
C GLY A 572 -18.37 -1.22 19.18
N ILE A 573 -18.20 -2.24 20.03
CA ILE A 573 -17.83 -2.07 21.43
C ILE A 573 -16.34 -2.39 21.63
N SER A 574 -15.56 -1.40 22.06
CA SER A 574 -14.16 -1.60 22.45
C SER A 574 -14.05 -2.44 23.72
N ALA A 575 -13.04 -3.31 23.79
CA ALA A 575 -12.78 -4.16 24.95
C ALA A 575 -11.29 -4.23 25.26
N SER A 576 -10.95 -4.37 26.54
CA SER A 576 -9.56 -4.32 27.02
C SER A 576 -9.17 -5.55 27.83
N MET A 577 -7.89 -5.91 27.79
CA MET A 577 -7.30 -6.98 28.58
C MET A 577 -5.84 -6.69 28.95
N THR A 578 -5.37 -7.27 30.06
CA THR A 578 -3.96 -7.19 30.47
C THR A 578 -3.18 -8.35 29.83
N LEU A 579 -2.17 -8.02 29.03
CA LEU A 579 -1.26 -9.00 28.43
C LEU A 579 -0.28 -9.53 29.48
N VAL A 580 -0.11 -10.85 29.51
CA VAL A 580 0.77 -11.55 30.46
C VAL A 580 2.13 -11.81 29.82
N ALA A 581 3.19 -11.40 30.53
CA ALA A 581 4.57 -11.61 30.14
C ALA A 581 5.46 -11.77 31.38
N THR A 582 6.31 -12.79 31.40
CA THR A 582 7.26 -13.12 32.48
C THR A 582 8.68 -13.24 31.96
N ASP A 583 9.65 -13.09 32.87
CA ASP A 583 11.08 -13.17 32.59
C ASP A 583 11.76 -14.00 33.69
N ALA A 584 12.60 -14.97 33.32
CA ALA A 584 13.24 -15.85 34.30
C ALA A 584 14.46 -15.20 34.97
N ASP A 585 15.08 -14.21 34.33
CA ASP A 585 16.23 -13.46 34.84
C ASP A 585 15.79 -12.19 35.62
N GLY A 586 14.47 -11.97 35.77
CA GLY A 586 13.89 -10.81 36.45
C GLY A 586 14.07 -9.49 35.71
N ASN A 587 14.32 -9.52 34.40
CA ASN A 587 14.61 -8.35 33.57
C ASN A 587 13.31 -7.52 33.32
N SER A 588 13.46 -6.22 33.08
CA SER A 588 12.33 -5.31 32.84
C SER A 588 11.76 -5.51 31.43
N LEU A 589 10.46 -5.80 31.33
CA LEU A 589 9.80 -6.11 30.06
C LEU A 589 9.06 -4.91 29.44
N THR A 590 9.31 -4.68 28.15
CA THR A 590 8.51 -3.79 27.29
C THR A 590 7.69 -4.65 26.33
N LEU A 591 6.38 -4.45 26.26
CA LEU A 591 5.51 -5.17 25.32
C LEU A 591 5.25 -4.35 24.05
N ARG A 592 4.90 -5.04 22.97
CA ARG A 592 4.54 -4.46 21.67
C ARG A 592 3.54 -5.33 20.93
N ILE A 593 2.64 -4.69 20.18
CA ILE A 593 1.87 -5.35 19.14
C ILE A 593 2.83 -5.68 17.97
N VAL A 594 2.71 -6.88 17.42
CA VAL A 594 3.51 -7.41 16.31
C VAL A 594 2.71 -7.36 15.01
N SER A 595 1.46 -7.83 15.05
CA SER A 595 0.47 -7.66 13.98
C SER A 595 -0.84 -7.11 14.55
N GLN A 596 -1.44 -6.15 13.86
CA GLN A 596 -2.79 -5.67 14.12
C GLN A 596 -3.83 -6.67 13.56
N PRO A 597 -5.09 -6.63 14.04
CA PRO A 597 -6.19 -7.39 13.45
C PRO A 597 -6.59 -6.80 12.08
N ALA A 598 -7.45 -7.51 11.34
CA ALA A 598 -7.75 -7.19 9.94
C ALA A 598 -8.88 -6.15 9.77
N ARG A 599 -9.82 -6.12 10.73
CA ARG A 599 -11.06 -5.32 10.77
C ARG A 599 -11.22 -4.64 12.14
N GLY A 600 -10.12 -4.06 12.63
CA GLY A 600 -10.07 -3.29 13.86
C GLY A 600 -8.66 -2.77 14.15
N ALA A 601 -8.45 -2.26 15.36
CA ALA A 601 -7.14 -1.82 15.84
C ALA A 601 -6.95 -2.17 17.31
N VAL A 602 -5.69 -2.43 17.71
CA VAL A 602 -5.30 -2.64 19.10
C VAL A 602 -4.34 -1.53 19.53
N ALA A 603 -4.81 -0.73 20.48
CA ALA A 603 -3.99 0.17 21.28
C ALA A 603 -3.28 -0.61 22.40
N LEU A 604 -2.06 -0.22 22.76
CA LEU A 604 -1.31 -0.83 23.87
C LEU A 604 -0.66 0.24 24.73
N THR A 605 -1.05 0.28 26.01
CA THR A 605 -0.43 1.11 27.05
C THR A 605 0.14 0.18 28.12
N ASP A 606 1.47 0.14 28.23
CA ASP A 606 2.24 -0.81 29.05
C ASP A 606 1.90 -2.29 28.81
N ARG A 607 0.91 -2.82 29.54
CA ARG A 607 0.36 -4.18 29.40
C ARG A 607 -1.13 -4.20 29.08
N LEU A 608 -1.83 -3.06 29.12
CA LEU A 608 -3.25 -2.97 28.80
C LEU A 608 -3.43 -2.85 27.28
N ALA A 609 -3.86 -3.93 26.65
CA ALA A 609 -4.29 -3.94 25.26
C ALA A 609 -5.77 -3.56 25.21
N THR A 610 -6.14 -2.62 24.34
CA THR A 610 -7.52 -2.22 24.07
C THR A 610 -7.80 -2.44 22.59
N TYR A 611 -8.67 -3.40 22.30
CA TYR A 611 -9.18 -3.64 20.96
C TYR A 611 -10.36 -2.71 20.66
N ILE A 612 -10.33 -2.10 19.48
CA ILE A 612 -11.34 -1.22 18.91
C ILE A 612 -11.82 -1.91 17.62
N PRO A 613 -13.03 -2.49 17.60
CA PRO A 613 -13.58 -3.08 16.38
C PRO A 613 -13.82 -2.01 15.32
N GLU A 614 -13.68 -2.39 14.05
CA GLU A 614 -14.20 -1.59 12.95
C GLU A 614 -15.74 -1.48 13.06
N PRO A 615 -16.34 -0.30 12.79
CA PRO A 615 -17.79 -0.12 12.86
C PRO A 615 -18.57 -1.17 12.05
N GLY A 616 -19.50 -1.87 12.71
CA GLY A 616 -20.34 -2.90 12.11
C GLY A 616 -19.67 -4.27 11.88
N PHE A 617 -18.38 -4.44 12.17
CA PHE A 617 -17.73 -5.75 12.06
C PHE A 617 -18.24 -6.73 13.13
N SER A 618 -18.40 -7.99 12.73
CA SER A 618 -18.59 -9.14 13.63
C SER A 618 -17.96 -10.38 13.02
N GLY A 619 -17.48 -11.28 13.87
CA GLY A 619 -16.64 -12.43 13.49
C GLY A 619 -15.41 -12.56 14.39
N ASP A 620 -14.52 -13.48 14.03
CA ASP A 620 -13.28 -13.72 14.73
C ASP A 620 -12.14 -12.87 14.16
N GLU A 621 -11.32 -12.29 15.03
CA GLU A 621 -10.10 -11.55 14.70
C GLU A 621 -8.91 -12.07 15.51
N GLU A 622 -7.70 -11.70 15.06
CA GLU A 622 -6.47 -12.01 15.77
C GLU A 622 -5.51 -10.83 15.75
N PHE A 623 -4.86 -10.57 16.88
CA PHE A 623 -3.61 -9.81 16.91
C PHE A 623 -2.51 -10.64 17.57
N THR A 624 -1.26 -10.28 17.30
CA THR A 624 -0.10 -10.91 17.92
C THR A 624 0.75 -9.88 18.66
N PHE A 625 1.43 -10.31 19.72
CA PHE A 625 2.25 -9.45 20.57
C PHE A 625 3.51 -10.16 21.05
N ALA A 626 4.48 -9.38 21.53
CA ALA A 626 5.72 -9.90 22.12
C ALA A 626 6.20 -9.00 23.26
N ALA A 627 7.03 -9.57 24.13
CA ALA A 627 7.78 -8.86 25.15
C ALA A 627 9.27 -8.81 24.79
N TRP A 628 9.96 -7.74 25.20
CA TRP A 628 11.39 -7.54 25.04
C TRP A 628 12.02 -7.21 26.40
N ASP A 629 13.08 -7.93 26.75
CA ASP A 629 13.80 -7.89 28.04
C ASP A 629 15.02 -6.95 28.05
N GLY A 630 15.32 -6.33 26.91
CA GLY A 630 16.53 -5.56 26.67
C GLY A 630 17.54 -6.26 25.75
N LYS A 631 17.45 -7.58 25.55
CA LYS A 631 18.43 -8.42 24.83
C LYS A 631 17.80 -9.23 23.69
N THR A 632 16.56 -9.69 23.83
CA THR A 632 15.84 -10.54 22.88
C THR A 632 14.32 -10.34 22.97
N ASP A 633 13.60 -10.65 21.89
CA ASP A 633 12.13 -10.79 21.96
C ASP A 633 11.75 -12.17 22.54
N SER A 634 10.50 -12.28 23.03
CA SER A 634 9.85 -13.49 23.54
C SER A 634 9.45 -14.50 22.44
N ASN A 635 8.74 -15.57 22.82
CA ASN A 635 7.81 -16.23 21.90
C ASN A 635 6.77 -15.23 21.36
N LEU A 636 6.12 -15.56 20.25
CA LEU A 636 4.99 -14.78 19.74
C LEU A 636 3.73 -15.17 20.51
N GLY A 637 3.08 -14.20 21.16
CA GLY A 637 1.80 -14.37 21.83
C GLY A 637 0.65 -14.07 20.89
N ARG A 638 -0.40 -14.89 20.94
CA ARG A 638 -1.60 -14.82 20.09
C ARG A 638 -2.80 -14.42 20.94
N VAL A 639 -3.55 -13.41 20.49
CA VAL A 639 -4.82 -13.04 21.11
C VAL A 639 -5.95 -13.19 20.10
N GLN A 640 -6.84 -14.13 20.39
CA GLN A 640 -8.05 -14.41 19.62
C GLN A 640 -9.18 -13.51 20.13
N ILE A 641 -9.83 -12.76 19.23
CA ILE A 641 -10.93 -11.86 19.58
C ILE A 641 -12.20 -12.38 18.93
N HIS A 642 -13.24 -12.61 19.71
CA HIS A 642 -14.57 -12.95 19.21
C HIS A 642 -15.49 -11.72 19.29
N VAL A 643 -15.88 -11.19 18.12
CA VAL A 643 -16.76 -10.02 18.00
C VAL A 643 -18.17 -10.49 17.67
N GLN A 644 -19.03 -10.53 18.69
CA GLN A 644 -20.43 -10.92 18.54
C GLN A 644 -21.19 -9.87 17.72
N ALA A 645 -22.08 -10.31 16.83
CA ALA A 645 -22.98 -9.41 16.11
C ALA A 645 -23.80 -8.56 17.09
N ALA A 646 -24.05 -7.30 16.72
CA ALA A 646 -24.95 -6.45 17.51
C ALA A 646 -26.32 -7.12 17.62
N LEU A 647 -26.84 -7.25 18.84
CA LEU A 647 -28.23 -7.70 19.03
C LEU A 647 -29.15 -6.71 18.31
N PRO A 648 -30.10 -7.17 17.48
CA PRO A 648 -31.07 -6.27 16.88
C PRO A 648 -31.83 -5.56 18.00
N LEU A 649 -31.83 -4.24 17.98
CA LEU A 649 -32.66 -3.45 18.87
C LEU A 649 -34.11 -3.83 18.58
N PHE A 650 -34.74 -4.56 19.50
CA PHE A 650 -36.18 -4.75 19.48
C PHE A 650 -36.83 -3.37 19.60
N GLN A 651 -37.25 -2.81 18.46
CA GLN A 651 -38.24 -1.74 18.44
C GLN A 651 -39.55 -2.31 18.96
N ASN A 652 -39.68 -2.35 20.28
CA ASN A 652 -40.96 -2.51 20.93
C ASN A 652 -41.78 -1.26 20.62
N GLY A 653 -42.56 -1.33 19.54
CA GLY A 653 -43.63 -0.39 19.29
C GLY A 653 -44.61 -0.47 20.46
N PHE A 654 -44.58 0.55 21.31
CA PHE A 654 -45.74 0.89 22.10
C PHE A 654 -46.64 1.75 21.21
N GLU A 655 -47.63 1.09 20.59
CA GLU A 655 -48.86 1.79 20.21
C GLU A 655 -49.64 2.09 21.49
N ASP A 656 -49.93 3.37 21.72
CA ASP A 656 -51.09 3.92 22.43
C ASP A 656 -51.27 5.40 22.01
#